data_AF-A0A412AWW1-F1
#
_entry.id   AF-A0A412AWW1-F1
#
_cell.length_a   1.000
_cell.length_b   1.000
_cell.length_c   1.000
_cell.angle_alpha   90.00
_cell.angle_beta   90.00
_cell.angle_gamma   90.00
#
_symmetry.space_group_name_H-M   'P 1'
#
loop_
_entity.id
_entity.type
_entity.pdbx_description
1 polymer ?
#
loop_
_entity_poly.entity_id
_entity_poly.type
_entity_poly.pdbx_seq_one_letter_code
_entity_poly.pdbx_strand_id
1 'polypeptide(L)'
;MTHVEFPGLGLAFDVNPVAFTIGSFEFRWYGILIALGFILAFLYALKICKRYQVNQDHLIDCIIAGLILGIIGARLYYVIFYPGDMYWKDPIKILYINEGGLGIYGGIIGGLLGGIIMAKIHKMKIPAVLDIAVQGFLIGQGIGRWGNFINQEAFGTNTNLPWGMYSAKTESYLASQQASLEAAGISVDPAMPVHPTFLYESLWCLLGVLVLYWFSKKFQKYNGQVFFLYLIWYGVERFVVEGLRTDSLMIGSFRVSQIVAVVSALAGLVLLIVFRNKRKVEEEYVPVYARPAEPEVLEGAEAIEPLESETAAGGEIDGESEKKKNGEPEPGKEPETDDKAPMDDSTPEETASGGDGEVKAAGDVSPRWMKRQRMRQCPGKAPRQRSWEQKKTQKRNRRIRRTRKAMAKIIDGKAVSAAVRAGAKQEVEALKAQGIQPGLAVVIVGDDPASRVYVNNKKKACAEIGIHSEEYALPKETTQEELLDLVCRLNDKKDINGILVQLPLPKGLDEKEVIETISPLKDVDAFHPQNVGRIMIGDYHFLPCTPAGVMELLKSADVEICGRDCVVIGRSNIVGKPMAMLLLHQSGTVTICHSKTQNLKEVCRRADILVAAVGIPKFVTADMVKPGAVVIDVGMDRDENGKLCGDVDFQNVEPVASAITPVPGGVGPMTIAMLMKNTIRAAKLQNEKR
;
A
#
# COMPACT_ATOMS: atom_id res chain seq x y z
N MET A 1 -19.70 -48.40 9.56
CA MET A 1 -19.65 -47.97 8.15
C MET A 1 -21.08 -47.94 7.65
N THR A 2 -21.48 -46.91 6.90
CA THR A 2 -22.85 -46.79 6.40
C THR A 2 -22.81 -46.57 4.90
N HIS A 3 -23.68 -47.28 4.19
CA HIS A 3 -23.80 -47.17 2.75
C HIS A 3 -24.74 -46.01 2.40
N VAL A 4 -24.27 -45.08 1.59
CA VAL A 4 -25.04 -43.90 1.13
C VAL A 4 -25.07 -43.91 -0.40
N GLU A 5 -26.25 -43.81 -0.97
CA GLU A 5 -26.49 -43.90 -2.40
C GLU A 5 -27.13 -42.63 -2.94
N PHE A 6 -26.86 -42.33 -4.21
CA PHE A 6 -27.58 -41.37 -5.03
C PHE A 6 -28.15 -42.11 -6.25
N PRO A 7 -29.30 -42.79 -6.10
CA PRO A 7 -29.79 -43.77 -7.08
C PRO A 7 -29.95 -43.19 -8.49
N GLY A 8 -30.45 -41.96 -8.61
CA GLY A 8 -30.63 -41.30 -9.91
C GLY A 8 -29.34 -40.87 -10.60
N LEU A 9 -28.19 -40.86 -9.90
CA LEU A 9 -26.85 -40.62 -10.47
C LEU A 9 -26.03 -41.91 -10.60
N GLY A 10 -26.51 -43.04 -10.08
CA GLY A 10 -25.74 -44.29 -10.03
C GLY A 10 -24.47 -44.19 -9.17
N LEU A 11 -24.45 -43.31 -8.17
CA LEU A 11 -23.31 -43.13 -7.26
C LEU A 11 -23.60 -43.79 -5.91
N ALA A 12 -22.59 -44.41 -5.32
CA ALA A 12 -22.67 -45.01 -4.00
C ALA A 12 -21.35 -44.82 -3.24
N PHE A 13 -21.44 -44.61 -1.92
CA PHE A 13 -20.31 -44.31 -1.05
C PHE A 13 -20.44 -45.05 0.27
N ASP A 14 -19.35 -45.66 0.72
CA ASP A 14 -19.26 -46.23 2.06
C ASP A 14 -18.61 -45.24 3.01
N VAL A 15 -19.38 -44.80 4.00
CA VAL A 15 -19.02 -43.68 4.86
C VAL A 15 -18.81 -44.14 6.30
N ASN A 16 -17.65 -43.85 6.86
CA ASN A 16 -17.34 -44.10 8.27
C ASN A 16 -17.30 -42.78 9.03
N PRO A 17 -18.12 -42.57 10.09
CA PRO A 17 -18.05 -41.37 10.91
C PRO A 17 -16.71 -41.16 11.64
N VAL A 18 -16.00 -42.25 11.94
CA VAL A 18 -14.67 -42.23 12.53
C VAL A 18 -13.64 -42.17 11.40
N ALA A 19 -12.81 -41.13 11.39
CA ALA A 19 -11.76 -40.94 10.42
C ALA A 19 -10.55 -41.84 10.72
N PHE A 20 -10.08 -41.82 11.97
CA PHE A 20 -9.01 -42.67 12.48
C PHE A 20 -9.06 -42.73 14.00
N THR A 21 -8.33 -43.70 14.58
CA THR A 21 -8.22 -43.90 16.03
C THR A 21 -6.76 -43.77 16.47
N ILE A 22 -6.54 -43.17 17.65
CA ILE A 22 -5.23 -43.15 18.32
C ILE A 22 -5.43 -43.65 19.75
N GLY A 23 -4.97 -44.86 20.04
CA GLY A 23 -5.26 -45.52 21.32
C GLY A 23 -6.77 -45.71 21.51
N SER A 24 -7.31 -45.19 22.62
CA SER A 24 -8.74 -45.21 22.93
C SER A 24 -9.53 -44.01 22.38
N PHE A 25 -8.86 -43.05 21.71
CA PHE A 25 -9.51 -41.84 21.20
C PHE A 25 -9.92 -41.99 19.74
N GLU A 26 -11.20 -41.72 19.46
CA GLU A 26 -11.78 -41.69 18.11
C GLU A 26 -11.77 -40.27 17.55
N PHE A 27 -11.08 -40.07 16.42
CA PHE A 27 -11.15 -38.82 15.67
C PHE A 27 -12.26 -38.91 14.64
N ARG A 28 -13.29 -38.08 14.80
CA ARG A 28 -14.47 -38.08 13.93
C ARG A 28 -14.36 -37.05 12.82
N TRP A 29 -14.82 -37.40 11.62
CA TRP A 29 -14.80 -36.48 10.46
C TRP A 29 -15.53 -35.17 10.73
N TYR A 30 -16.62 -35.21 11.50
CA TYR A 30 -17.38 -34.02 11.85
C TYR A 30 -16.50 -32.95 12.53
N GLY A 31 -15.67 -33.36 13.50
CA GLY A 31 -14.73 -32.46 14.18
C GLY A 31 -13.60 -31.97 13.26
N ILE A 32 -13.09 -32.87 12.41
CA ILE A 32 -12.04 -32.55 11.43
C ILE A 32 -12.53 -31.51 10.42
N LEU A 33 -13.74 -31.67 9.89
CA LEU A 33 -14.33 -30.74 8.92
C LEU A 33 -14.62 -29.37 9.52
N ILE A 34 -15.09 -29.33 10.78
CA ILE A 34 -15.25 -28.06 11.51
C ILE A 34 -13.89 -27.37 11.71
N ALA A 35 -12.87 -28.10 12.15
CA ALA A 35 -11.53 -27.56 12.34
C ALA A 35 -10.95 -27.04 11.02
N LEU A 36 -11.10 -27.80 9.93
CA LEU A 36 -10.67 -27.40 8.59
C LEU A 36 -11.43 -26.15 8.12
N GLY A 37 -12.74 -26.11 8.28
CA GLY A 37 -13.57 -24.96 7.95
C GLY A 37 -13.16 -23.71 8.72
N PHE A 38 -12.88 -23.84 10.03
CA PHE A 38 -12.39 -22.75 10.86
C PHE A 38 -10.99 -22.28 10.43
N ILE A 39 -10.05 -23.19 10.16
CA ILE A 39 -8.70 -22.84 9.68
C ILE A 39 -8.79 -22.06 8.37
N LEU A 40 -9.59 -22.54 7.41
CA LEU A 40 -9.75 -21.85 6.12
C LEU A 40 -10.44 -20.49 6.27
N ALA A 41 -11.46 -20.40 7.12
CA ALA A 41 -12.10 -19.13 7.46
C ALA A 41 -11.12 -18.15 8.13
N PHE A 42 -10.27 -18.64 9.03
CA PHE A 42 -9.25 -17.86 9.72
C PHE A 42 -8.18 -17.36 8.74
N LEU A 43 -7.60 -18.24 7.92
CA LEU A 43 -6.63 -17.86 6.90
C LEU A 43 -7.21 -16.85 5.90
N TYR A 44 -8.47 -17.04 5.51
CA TYR A 44 -9.18 -16.06 4.69
C TYR A 44 -9.31 -14.71 5.40
N ALA A 45 -9.72 -14.71 6.68
CA ALA A 45 -9.88 -13.50 7.48
C ALA A 45 -8.55 -12.72 7.61
N LEU A 46 -7.44 -13.40 7.88
CA LEU A 46 -6.10 -12.79 7.92
C LEU A 46 -5.67 -12.24 6.55
N LYS A 47 -6.03 -12.92 5.47
CA LYS A 47 -5.71 -12.46 4.11
C LYS A 47 -6.50 -11.21 3.73
N ILE A 48 -7.78 -11.15 4.10
CA ILE A 48 -8.69 -10.09 3.66
C ILE A 48 -8.70 -8.88 4.59
N CYS A 49 -8.29 -9.00 5.86
CA CYS A 49 -8.34 -7.91 6.83
C CYS A 49 -7.61 -6.65 6.36
N LYS A 50 -6.52 -6.83 5.61
CA LYS A 50 -5.74 -5.75 4.98
C LYS A 50 -6.60 -4.88 4.05
N ARG A 51 -7.52 -5.48 3.28
CA ARG A 51 -8.46 -4.75 2.39
C ARG A 51 -9.39 -3.82 3.15
N TYR A 52 -9.76 -4.23 4.37
CA TYR A 52 -10.71 -3.51 5.21
C TYR A 52 -10.03 -2.54 6.20
N GLN A 53 -8.70 -2.36 6.10
CA GLN A 53 -7.90 -1.55 7.04
C GLN A 53 -8.05 -2.00 8.50
N VAL A 54 -8.25 -3.30 8.72
CA VAL A 54 -8.37 -3.88 10.06
C VAL A 54 -7.01 -4.43 10.46
N ASN A 55 -6.52 -4.03 11.63
CA ASN A 55 -5.26 -4.57 12.20
C ASN A 55 -5.41 -6.08 12.39
N GLN A 56 -4.39 -6.84 11.95
CA GLN A 56 -4.44 -8.29 11.93
C GLN A 56 -4.46 -8.90 13.34
N ASP A 57 -3.63 -8.39 14.26
CA ASP A 57 -3.51 -8.90 15.63
C ASP A 57 -4.79 -8.64 16.42
N HIS A 58 -5.35 -7.44 16.30
CA HIS A 58 -6.64 -7.10 16.92
C HIS A 58 -7.81 -7.91 16.33
N LEU A 59 -7.73 -8.29 15.05
CA LEU A 59 -8.71 -9.20 14.45
C LEU A 59 -8.60 -10.61 15.04
N ILE A 60 -7.39 -11.10 15.28
CA ILE A 60 -7.15 -12.37 15.96
C ILE A 60 -7.80 -12.34 17.36
N ASP A 61 -7.62 -11.24 18.11
CA ASP A 61 -8.27 -11.05 19.41
C ASP A 61 -9.80 -11.14 19.33
N CYS A 62 -10.40 -10.56 18.29
CA CYS A 62 -11.85 -10.65 18.05
C CYS A 62 -12.30 -12.08 17.75
N ILE A 63 -11.51 -12.83 16.97
CA ILE A 63 -11.81 -14.22 16.63
C ILE A 63 -11.71 -15.10 17.89
N ILE A 64 -10.66 -14.92 18.70
CA ILE A 64 -10.46 -15.67 19.95
C ILE A 64 -11.59 -15.37 20.94
N ALA A 65 -11.90 -14.10 21.18
CA ALA A 65 -12.99 -13.73 22.08
C ALA A 65 -14.35 -14.20 21.58
N GLY A 66 -14.58 -14.12 20.26
CA GLY A 66 -15.78 -14.65 19.62
C GLY A 66 -15.90 -16.17 19.77
N LEU A 67 -14.80 -16.92 19.66
CA LEU A 67 -14.81 -18.36 19.88
C LEU A 67 -15.15 -18.72 21.33
N ILE A 68 -14.49 -18.07 22.29
CA ILE A 68 -14.70 -18.31 23.73
C ILE A 68 -16.14 -17.97 24.13
N LEU A 69 -16.59 -16.75 23.81
CA LEU A 69 -17.94 -16.30 24.15
C LEU A 69 -19.01 -17.01 23.33
N GLY A 70 -18.69 -17.52 22.13
CA GLY A 70 -19.55 -18.41 21.37
C GLY A 70 -19.78 -19.74 22.10
N ILE A 71 -18.74 -20.40 22.60
CA ILE A 71 -18.90 -21.66 23.36
C ILE A 71 -19.72 -21.41 24.63
N ILE A 72 -19.40 -20.34 25.38
CA ILE A 72 -20.14 -19.96 26.59
C ILE A 72 -21.61 -19.66 26.26
N GLY A 73 -21.86 -18.85 25.24
CA GLY A 73 -23.21 -18.49 24.81
C GLY A 73 -24.01 -19.70 24.35
N ALA A 74 -23.39 -20.62 23.59
CA ALA A 74 -24.03 -21.85 23.13
C ALA A 74 -24.44 -22.73 24.32
N ARG A 75 -23.58 -22.81 25.34
CA ARG A 75 -23.86 -23.59 26.54
C ARG A 75 -24.98 -22.96 27.37
N LEU A 76 -24.90 -21.65 27.64
CA LEU A 76 -25.94 -20.93 28.38
C LEU A 76 -27.30 -21.05 27.71
N TYR A 77 -27.36 -20.90 26.39
CA TYR A 77 -28.61 -21.05 25.64
C TYR A 77 -29.19 -22.46 25.81
N TYR A 78 -28.38 -23.51 25.69
CA TYR A 78 -28.86 -24.87 25.87
C TYR A 78 -29.46 -25.08 27.28
N VAL A 79 -28.74 -24.64 28.31
CA VAL A 79 -29.18 -24.75 29.71
C VAL A 79 -30.47 -23.99 29.98
N ILE A 80 -30.66 -22.81 29.39
CA ILE A 80 -31.86 -21.98 29.59
C ILE A 80 -33.10 -22.60 28.92
N PHE A 81 -32.96 -23.13 27.71
CA PHE A 81 -34.09 -23.60 26.91
C PHE A 81 -34.37 -25.10 27.02
N TYR A 82 -33.40 -25.88 27.51
CA TYR A 82 -33.54 -27.30 27.80
C TYR A 82 -33.07 -27.62 29.24
N PRO A 83 -33.61 -26.94 30.26
CA PRO A 83 -33.05 -26.98 31.60
C PRO A 83 -33.13 -28.37 32.24
N GLY A 84 -34.19 -29.15 31.98
CA GLY A 84 -34.46 -30.39 32.71
C GLY A 84 -34.37 -30.23 34.24
N ASP A 85 -34.39 -31.34 34.97
CA ASP A 85 -34.11 -31.33 36.42
C ASP A 85 -32.61 -31.40 36.73
N MET A 86 -31.78 -31.61 35.70
CA MET A 86 -30.37 -31.95 35.83
C MET A 86 -29.55 -30.79 36.42
N TYR A 87 -29.74 -29.57 35.91
CA TYR A 87 -28.94 -28.41 36.32
C TYR A 87 -29.39 -27.80 37.65
N TRP A 88 -30.65 -28.02 38.04
CA TRP A 88 -31.17 -27.63 39.35
C TRP A 88 -30.62 -28.50 40.48
N LYS A 89 -30.41 -29.79 40.21
CA LYS A 89 -29.86 -30.75 41.18
C LYS A 89 -28.34 -30.68 41.28
N ASP A 90 -27.67 -30.31 40.18
CA ASP A 90 -26.22 -30.20 40.15
C ASP A 90 -25.76 -29.02 39.27
N PRO A 91 -25.68 -27.79 39.83
CA PRO A 91 -25.35 -26.58 39.06
C PRO A 91 -23.97 -26.61 38.42
N ILE A 92 -23.02 -27.43 38.90
CA ILE A 92 -21.67 -27.48 38.31
C ILE A 92 -21.68 -28.08 36.90
N LYS A 93 -22.68 -28.92 36.60
CA LYS A 93 -22.88 -29.50 35.27
C LYS A 93 -23.21 -28.46 34.20
N ILE A 94 -23.57 -27.23 34.58
CA ILE A 94 -23.71 -26.12 33.63
C ILE A 94 -22.40 -25.89 32.87
N LEU A 95 -21.25 -26.10 33.51
CA LEU A 95 -19.91 -25.90 32.91
C LEU A 95 -19.44 -27.07 32.04
N TYR A 96 -20.08 -28.25 32.14
CA TYR A 96 -19.64 -29.46 31.44
C TYR A 96 -20.10 -29.44 29.98
N ILE A 97 -19.25 -28.93 29.09
CA ILE A 97 -19.54 -28.84 27.64
C ILE A 97 -19.59 -30.21 26.93
N ASN A 98 -19.05 -31.24 27.56
CA ASN A 98 -19.08 -32.64 27.11
C ASN A 98 -20.32 -33.40 27.60
N GLU A 99 -21.05 -32.85 28.57
CA GLU A 99 -22.26 -33.46 29.15
C GLU A 99 -23.48 -32.55 28.90
N GLY A 100 -24.38 -32.97 28.02
CA GLY A 100 -25.50 -32.13 27.54
C GLY A 100 -25.11 -31.30 26.31
N GLY A 101 -26.11 -30.83 25.56
CA GLY A 101 -25.90 -30.21 24.25
C GLY A 101 -25.37 -28.77 24.29
N LEU A 102 -25.19 -28.21 23.08
CA LEU A 102 -24.84 -26.82 22.80
C LEU A 102 -25.88 -26.22 21.85
N GLY A 103 -26.39 -25.03 22.19
CA GLY A 103 -27.39 -24.34 21.38
C GLY A 103 -26.75 -23.43 20.33
N ILE A 104 -27.01 -23.68 19.04
CA ILE A 104 -26.40 -22.90 17.95
C ILE A 104 -26.73 -21.40 18.02
N TYR A 105 -27.96 -21.04 18.38
CA TYR A 105 -28.39 -19.64 18.51
C TYR A 105 -27.59 -18.90 19.61
N GLY A 106 -27.35 -19.56 20.74
CA GLY A 106 -26.47 -19.04 21.80
C GLY A 106 -25.04 -18.84 21.33
N GLY A 107 -24.54 -19.76 20.51
CA GLY A 107 -23.20 -19.66 19.94
C GLY A 107 -23.02 -18.47 19.02
N ILE A 108 -24.00 -18.24 18.14
CA ILE A 108 -24.01 -17.09 17.24
C ILE A 108 -24.07 -15.78 18.03
N ILE A 109 -24.98 -15.68 19.02
CA ILE A 109 -25.14 -14.48 19.85
C ILE A 109 -23.87 -14.21 20.65
N GLY A 110 -23.36 -15.21 21.36
CA GLY A 110 -22.15 -15.10 22.18
C GLY A 110 -20.92 -14.75 21.35
N GLY A 111 -20.75 -15.40 20.19
CA GLY A 111 -19.62 -15.12 19.30
C GLY A 111 -19.67 -13.73 18.67
N LEU A 112 -20.84 -13.29 18.23
CA LEU A 112 -21.03 -11.94 17.71
C LEU A 112 -20.75 -10.89 18.79
N LEU A 113 -21.27 -11.09 20.01
CA LEU A 113 -21.00 -10.20 21.14
C LEU A 113 -19.52 -10.15 21.47
N GLY A 114 -18.83 -11.29 21.54
CA GLY A 114 -17.40 -11.33 21.83
C GLY A 114 -16.56 -10.60 20.79
N GLY A 115 -16.82 -10.84 19.52
CA GLY A 115 -16.16 -10.13 18.43
C GLY A 115 -16.42 -8.62 18.45
N ILE A 116 -17.67 -8.19 18.71
CA ILE A 116 -18.02 -6.76 18.80
C ILE A 116 -17.38 -6.09 20.02
N ILE A 117 -17.38 -6.76 21.18
CA ILE A 117 -16.77 -6.23 22.41
C ILE A 117 -15.27 -6.00 22.18
N MET A 118 -14.55 -6.99 21.65
CA MET A 118 -13.13 -6.83 21.34
C MET A 118 -12.89 -5.78 20.27
N ALA A 119 -13.68 -5.76 19.19
CA ALA A 119 -13.57 -4.71 18.18
C ALA A 119 -13.75 -3.31 18.78
N LYS A 120 -14.64 -3.15 19.78
CA LYS A 120 -14.84 -1.89 20.50
C LYS A 120 -13.66 -1.56 21.41
N ILE A 121 -13.11 -2.54 22.13
CA ILE A 121 -11.91 -2.38 22.99
C ILE A 121 -10.72 -1.89 22.15
N HIS A 122 -10.48 -2.53 21.00
CA HIS A 122 -9.41 -2.17 20.07
C HIS A 122 -9.74 -1.01 19.13
N LYS A 123 -10.90 -0.33 19.34
CA LYS A 123 -11.35 0.83 18.55
C LYS A 123 -11.41 0.58 17.04
N MET A 124 -11.73 -0.64 16.64
CA MET A 124 -11.86 -1.04 15.24
C MET A 124 -13.22 -0.64 14.66
N LYS A 125 -13.26 -0.47 13.34
CA LYS A 125 -14.50 -0.25 12.59
C LYS A 125 -15.34 -1.53 12.62
N ILE A 126 -16.26 -1.67 13.57
CA ILE A 126 -17.13 -2.86 13.72
C ILE A 126 -17.75 -3.33 12.39
N PRO A 127 -18.32 -2.46 11.53
CA PRO A 127 -18.89 -2.91 10.26
C PRO A 127 -17.86 -3.58 9.32
N ALA A 128 -16.60 -3.18 9.39
CA ALA A 128 -15.52 -3.78 8.61
C ALA A 128 -15.16 -5.18 9.15
N VAL A 129 -15.12 -5.33 10.48
CA VAL A 129 -14.92 -6.64 11.14
C VAL A 129 -16.05 -7.60 10.76
N LEU A 130 -17.31 -7.11 10.73
CA LEU A 130 -18.47 -7.90 10.34
C LEU A 130 -18.42 -8.33 8.86
N ASP A 131 -18.00 -7.44 7.95
CA ASP A 131 -17.81 -7.78 6.53
C ASP A 131 -16.77 -8.88 6.31
N ILE A 132 -15.70 -8.90 7.11
CA ILE A 132 -14.69 -9.97 7.09
C ILE A 132 -15.28 -11.26 7.66
N ALA A 133 -15.97 -11.17 8.80
CA ALA A 133 -16.48 -12.32 9.53
C ALA A 133 -17.50 -13.14 8.72
N VAL A 134 -18.42 -12.49 7.99
CA VAL A 134 -19.46 -13.20 7.21
C VAL A 134 -18.92 -14.09 6.12
N GLN A 135 -17.79 -13.71 5.52
CA GLN A 135 -17.11 -14.55 4.54
C GLN A 135 -16.48 -15.77 5.20
N GLY A 136 -15.87 -15.58 6.37
CA GLY A 136 -15.38 -16.68 7.20
C GLY A 136 -16.51 -17.65 7.60
N PHE A 137 -17.68 -17.13 7.98
CA PHE A 137 -18.84 -17.95 8.30
C PHE A 137 -19.31 -18.80 7.11
N LEU A 138 -19.40 -18.22 5.91
CA LEU A 138 -19.77 -18.99 4.70
C LEU A 138 -18.76 -20.10 4.38
N ILE A 139 -17.45 -19.85 4.52
CA ILE A 139 -16.41 -20.87 4.33
C ILE A 139 -16.57 -21.99 5.36
N GLY A 140 -16.65 -21.62 6.64
CA GLY A 140 -16.78 -22.56 7.74
C GLY A 140 -18.03 -23.42 7.62
N GLN A 141 -19.18 -22.81 7.33
CA GLN A 141 -20.45 -23.52 7.14
C GLN A 141 -20.42 -24.38 5.88
N GLY A 142 -19.92 -23.86 4.76
CA GLY A 142 -19.86 -24.59 3.49
C GLY A 142 -19.10 -25.92 3.61
N ILE A 143 -18.00 -25.93 4.36
CA ILE A 143 -17.21 -27.13 4.62
C ILE A 143 -17.84 -27.97 5.73
N GLY A 144 -18.26 -27.34 6.84
CA GLY A 144 -18.83 -28.02 7.99
C GLY A 144 -20.07 -28.86 7.68
N ARG A 145 -20.88 -28.45 6.68
CA ARG A 145 -22.08 -29.19 6.26
C ARG A 145 -21.80 -30.59 5.73
N TRP A 146 -20.60 -30.85 5.24
CA TRP A 146 -20.20 -32.22 4.85
C TRP A 146 -20.14 -33.17 6.06
N GLY A 147 -20.04 -32.64 7.29
CA GLY A 147 -20.22 -33.45 8.50
C GLY A 147 -21.61 -34.09 8.58
N ASN A 148 -22.65 -33.39 8.10
CA ASN A 148 -24.01 -33.92 8.08
C ASN A 148 -24.18 -35.04 7.04
N PHE A 149 -23.44 -34.99 5.93
CA PHE A 149 -23.35 -36.12 4.99
C PHE A 149 -22.73 -37.34 5.66
N ILE A 150 -21.61 -37.16 6.36
CA ILE A 150 -20.93 -38.25 7.05
C ILE A 150 -21.82 -38.90 8.11
N ASN A 151 -22.54 -38.08 8.88
CA ASN A 151 -23.46 -38.53 9.91
C ASN A 151 -24.83 -38.96 9.38
N GLN A 152 -25.17 -38.66 8.12
CA GLN A 152 -26.51 -38.81 7.52
C GLN A 152 -27.60 -38.20 8.41
N GLU A 153 -27.51 -36.90 8.65
CA GLU A 153 -28.45 -36.13 9.46
C GLU A 153 -28.81 -34.80 8.77
N ALA A 154 -29.82 -34.10 9.29
CA ALA A 154 -30.26 -32.79 8.80
C ALA A 154 -30.67 -32.76 7.32
N PHE A 155 -31.13 -33.88 6.75
CA PHE A 155 -31.62 -34.02 5.38
C PHE A 155 -33.05 -33.48 5.20
N GLY A 156 -33.51 -33.39 3.95
CA GLY A 156 -34.85 -32.89 3.63
C GLY A 156 -35.91 -33.98 3.47
N THR A 157 -37.10 -33.57 3.02
CA THR A 157 -38.21 -34.47 2.66
C THR A 157 -37.87 -35.35 1.45
N ASN A 158 -38.73 -36.32 1.15
CA ASN A 158 -38.54 -37.18 -0.01
C ASN A 158 -38.51 -36.39 -1.34
N THR A 159 -37.75 -36.90 -2.30
CA THR A 159 -37.54 -36.26 -3.60
C THR A 159 -37.38 -37.27 -4.73
N ASN A 160 -37.81 -36.89 -5.92
CA ASN A 160 -37.62 -37.64 -7.17
C ASN A 160 -36.49 -37.06 -8.04
N LEU A 161 -35.76 -36.07 -7.54
CA LEU A 161 -34.66 -35.47 -8.28
C LEU A 161 -33.50 -36.47 -8.45
N PRO A 162 -32.75 -36.40 -9.56
CA PRO A 162 -31.72 -37.40 -9.86
C PRO A 162 -30.61 -37.45 -8.81
N TRP A 163 -30.36 -36.35 -8.09
CA TRP A 163 -29.40 -36.26 -6.99
C TRP A 163 -30.02 -36.51 -5.60
N GLY A 164 -31.19 -37.16 -5.50
CA GLY A 164 -31.74 -37.60 -4.22
C GLY A 164 -30.79 -38.55 -3.49
N MET A 165 -30.65 -38.38 -2.18
CA MET A 165 -29.77 -39.18 -1.32
C MET A 165 -30.57 -40.25 -0.59
N TYR A 166 -30.04 -41.46 -0.49
CA TYR A 166 -30.65 -42.54 0.26
C TYR A 166 -29.61 -43.24 1.15
N SER A 167 -30.02 -43.66 2.34
CA SER A 167 -29.29 -44.60 3.18
C SER A 167 -30.21 -45.31 4.15
N ALA A 168 -29.79 -46.48 4.65
CA ALA A 168 -30.51 -47.20 5.70
C ALA A 168 -30.78 -46.33 6.95
N LYS A 169 -29.91 -45.36 7.24
CA LYS A 169 -30.09 -44.43 8.36
C LYS A 169 -31.18 -43.38 8.07
N THR A 170 -31.25 -42.86 6.84
CA THR A 170 -32.33 -41.94 6.44
C THR A 170 -33.69 -42.63 6.48
N GLU A 171 -33.77 -43.87 5.98
CA GLU A 171 -34.97 -44.71 6.04
C GLU A 171 -35.41 -44.96 7.50
N SER A 172 -34.49 -45.46 8.32
CA SER A 172 -34.75 -45.75 9.74
C SER A 172 -35.23 -44.51 10.50
N TYR A 173 -34.64 -43.34 10.22
CA TYR A 173 -35.05 -42.08 10.84
C TYR A 173 -36.45 -41.66 10.41
N LEU A 174 -36.76 -41.67 9.10
CA LEU A 174 -38.09 -41.30 8.60
C LEU A 174 -39.17 -42.23 9.13
N ALA A 175 -38.91 -43.55 9.16
CA ALA A 175 -39.82 -44.51 9.77
C ALA A 175 -40.09 -44.21 11.25
N SER A 176 -39.07 -43.78 12.00
CA SER A 176 -39.21 -43.42 13.42
C SER A 176 -39.96 -42.11 13.68
N GLN A 177 -40.01 -41.20 12.70
CA GLN A 177 -40.60 -39.87 12.83
C GLN A 177 -41.90 -39.70 12.03
N GLN A 178 -42.40 -40.76 11.39
CA GLN A 178 -43.52 -40.66 10.46
C GLN A 178 -44.77 -40.04 11.09
N ALA A 179 -45.14 -40.47 12.30
CA ALA A 179 -46.29 -39.92 13.02
C ALA A 179 -46.13 -38.43 13.41
N SER A 180 -44.91 -37.99 13.76
CA SER A 180 -44.65 -36.60 14.14
C SER A 180 -44.64 -35.68 12.91
N LEU A 181 -44.13 -36.17 11.77
CA LEU A 181 -44.11 -35.47 10.50
C LEU A 181 -45.51 -35.33 9.90
N GLU A 182 -46.33 -36.38 9.97
CA GLU A 182 -47.75 -36.34 9.54
C GLU A 182 -48.55 -35.32 10.35
N ALA A 183 -48.34 -35.25 11.67
CA ALA A 183 -48.95 -34.24 12.53
C ALA A 183 -48.52 -32.80 12.16
N ALA A 184 -47.34 -32.63 11.57
CA ALA A 184 -46.85 -31.37 11.02
C ALA A 184 -47.29 -31.12 9.56
N GLY A 185 -48.12 -32.00 8.98
CA GLY A 185 -48.62 -31.92 7.61
C GLY A 185 -47.62 -32.35 6.53
N ILE A 186 -46.61 -33.12 6.89
CA ILE A 186 -45.54 -33.58 5.99
C ILE A 186 -45.69 -35.09 5.77
N SER A 187 -46.05 -35.48 4.55
CA SER A 187 -46.07 -36.90 4.16
C SER A 187 -44.69 -37.34 3.70
N VAL A 188 -44.19 -38.44 4.26
CA VAL A 188 -42.91 -39.04 3.91
C VAL A 188 -43.03 -40.54 3.65
N ASP A 189 -42.26 -41.05 2.71
CA ASP A 189 -42.05 -42.48 2.44
C ASP A 189 -40.61 -42.84 2.83
N PRO A 190 -40.39 -43.67 3.87
CA PRO A 190 -39.04 -44.04 4.31
C PRO A 190 -38.17 -44.69 3.23
N ALA A 191 -38.76 -45.37 2.25
CA ALA A 191 -38.02 -46.06 1.19
C ALA A 191 -37.58 -45.11 0.06
N MET A 192 -38.06 -43.87 0.06
CA MET A 192 -37.78 -42.91 -1.00
C MET A 192 -36.55 -42.05 -0.71
N PRO A 193 -35.73 -41.71 -1.72
CA PRO A 193 -34.61 -40.79 -1.55
C PRO A 193 -35.05 -39.44 -0.97
N VAL A 194 -34.18 -38.81 -0.18
CA VAL A 194 -34.39 -37.50 0.45
C VAL A 194 -33.58 -36.42 -0.23
N HIS A 195 -34.02 -35.17 -0.08
CA HIS A 195 -33.22 -34.01 -0.48
C HIS A 195 -31.89 -33.95 0.31
N PRO A 196 -30.71 -33.97 -0.34
CA PRO A 196 -29.43 -33.73 0.32
C PRO A 196 -29.24 -32.25 0.65
N THR A 197 -29.98 -31.75 1.63
CA THR A 197 -29.93 -30.36 2.10
C THR A 197 -28.52 -29.92 2.49
N PHE A 198 -27.68 -30.81 3.04
CA PHE A 198 -26.26 -30.52 3.32
C PHE A 198 -25.53 -30.00 2.07
N LEU A 199 -25.83 -30.58 0.89
CA LEU A 199 -25.23 -30.24 -0.38
C LEU A 199 -25.75 -28.89 -0.86
N TYR A 200 -27.05 -28.63 -0.70
CA TYR A 200 -27.66 -27.35 -1.07
C TYR A 200 -27.07 -26.20 -0.24
N GLU A 201 -26.99 -26.38 1.09
CA GLU A 201 -26.38 -25.41 2.00
C GLU A 201 -24.89 -25.21 1.67
N SER A 202 -24.15 -26.30 1.41
CA SER A 202 -22.72 -26.23 1.08
C SER A 202 -22.47 -25.46 -0.22
N LEU A 203 -23.18 -25.81 -1.29
CA LEU A 203 -23.05 -25.14 -2.59
C LEU A 203 -23.49 -23.68 -2.53
N TRP A 204 -24.58 -23.37 -1.81
CA TRP A 204 -25.03 -22.00 -1.61
C TRP A 204 -24.02 -21.16 -0.82
N CYS A 205 -23.40 -21.76 0.20
CA CYS A 205 -22.37 -21.11 0.99
C CYS A 205 -21.12 -20.81 0.13
N LEU A 206 -20.65 -21.79 -0.65
CA LEU A 206 -19.50 -21.61 -1.55
C LEU A 206 -19.77 -20.59 -2.65
N LEU A 207 -20.97 -20.62 -3.25
CA LEU A 207 -21.41 -19.60 -4.20
C LEU A 207 -21.47 -18.22 -3.52
N GLY A 208 -21.95 -18.16 -2.28
CA GLY A 208 -21.99 -16.94 -1.47
C GLY A 208 -20.60 -16.36 -1.25
N VAL A 209 -19.60 -17.19 -0.95
CA VAL A 209 -18.20 -16.75 -0.84
C VAL A 209 -17.78 -16.06 -2.14
N LEU A 210 -18.00 -16.70 -3.28
CA LEU A 210 -17.60 -16.16 -4.60
C LEU A 210 -18.34 -14.86 -4.94
N VAL A 211 -19.67 -14.86 -4.81
CA VAL A 211 -20.54 -13.73 -5.16
C VAL A 211 -20.26 -12.54 -4.25
N LEU A 212 -20.24 -12.74 -2.94
CA LEU A 212 -20.01 -11.65 -1.99
C LEU A 212 -18.55 -11.19 -2.01
N TYR A 213 -17.58 -12.08 -2.29
CA TYR A 213 -16.19 -11.68 -2.49
C TYR A 213 -16.05 -10.79 -3.74
N TRP A 214 -16.64 -11.22 -4.86
CA TRP A 214 -16.64 -10.44 -6.10
C TRP A 214 -17.35 -9.09 -5.91
N PHE A 215 -18.49 -9.09 -5.21
CA PHE A 215 -19.20 -7.87 -4.83
C PHE A 215 -18.31 -6.95 -3.98
N SER A 216 -17.66 -7.48 -2.94
CA SER A 216 -16.75 -6.71 -2.07
C SER A 216 -15.62 -6.05 -2.86
N LYS A 217 -15.16 -6.69 -3.94
CA LYS A 217 -14.08 -6.19 -4.78
C LYS A 217 -14.54 -5.11 -5.77
N LYS A 218 -15.74 -5.24 -6.34
CA LYS A 218 -16.18 -4.40 -7.47
C LYS A 218 -17.23 -3.34 -7.11
N PHE A 219 -18.09 -3.60 -6.13
CA PHE A 219 -19.31 -2.79 -5.92
C PHE A 219 -19.49 -2.28 -4.51
N GLN A 220 -18.68 -2.72 -3.55
CA GLN A 220 -18.79 -2.25 -2.18
C GLN A 220 -18.49 -0.76 -2.07
N LYS A 221 -19.41 -0.05 -1.43
CA LYS A 221 -19.39 1.41 -1.23
C LYS A 221 -19.20 1.83 0.22
N TYR A 222 -19.36 0.96 1.21
CA TYR A 222 -19.10 1.29 2.62
C TYR A 222 -18.90 0.01 3.46
N ASN A 223 -18.27 0.15 4.63
CA ASN A 223 -18.09 -0.94 5.58
C ASN A 223 -19.45 -1.35 6.20
N GLY A 224 -19.72 -2.64 6.24
CA GLY A 224 -20.99 -3.25 6.67
C GLY A 224 -21.90 -3.64 5.51
N GLN A 225 -21.60 -3.23 4.28
CA GLN A 225 -22.47 -3.51 3.14
C GLN A 225 -22.46 -5.00 2.77
N VAL A 226 -21.32 -5.67 2.89
CA VAL A 226 -21.19 -7.11 2.61
C VAL A 226 -21.91 -7.90 3.70
N PHE A 227 -21.81 -7.47 4.95
CA PHE A 227 -22.58 -8.02 6.07
C PHE A 227 -24.09 -7.91 5.83
N PHE A 228 -24.60 -6.76 5.39
CA PHE A 228 -26.03 -6.61 5.10
C PHE A 228 -26.49 -7.47 3.92
N LEU A 229 -25.68 -7.59 2.87
CA LEU A 229 -25.96 -8.51 1.76
C LEU A 229 -25.93 -9.97 2.21
N TYR A 230 -25.01 -10.34 3.10
CA TYR A 230 -24.97 -11.66 3.71
C TYR A 230 -26.26 -11.98 4.48
N LEU A 231 -26.83 -11.03 5.24
CA LEU A 231 -28.09 -11.26 5.95
C LEU A 231 -29.24 -11.63 4.99
N ILE A 232 -29.29 -10.99 3.81
CA ILE A 232 -30.26 -11.31 2.77
C ILE A 232 -29.90 -12.68 2.14
N TRP A 233 -28.65 -12.87 1.74
CA TRP A 233 -28.16 -14.09 1.09
C TRP A 233 -28.42 -15.34 1.93
N TYR A 234 -28.05 -15.28 3.22
CA TYR A 234 -28.25 -16.35 4.17
C TYR A 234 -29.73 -16.50 4.56
N GLY A 235 -30.47 -15.39 4.70
CA GLY A 235 -31.91 -15.44 4.96
C GLY A 235 -32.68 -16.17 3.84
N VAL A 236 -32.32 -15.95 2.57
CA VAL A 236 -32.95 -16.63 1.44
C VAL A 236 -32.67 -18.13 1.47
N GLU A 237 -31.41 -18.54 1.63
CA GLU A 237 -31.08 -19.97 1.72
C GLU A 237 -31.71 -20.63 2.93
N ARG A 238 -31.62 -20.00 4.09
CA ARG A 238 -32.21 -20.54 5.31
C ARG A 238 -33.72 -20.70 5.15
N PHE A 239 -34.41 -19.78 4.50
CA PHE A 239 -35.85 -19.91 4.26
C PHE A 239 -36.19 -21.09 3.33
N VAL A 240 -35.45 -21.24 2.23
CA VAL A 240 -35.67 -22.29 1.21
C VAL A 240 -35.33 -23.67 1.77
N VAL A 241 -34.12 -23.83 2.31
CA VAL A 241 -33.64 -25.13 2.82
C VAL A 241 -34.44 -25.58 4.03
N GLU A 242 -34.78 -24.68 4.94
CA GLU A 242 -35.61 -25.02 6.10
C GLU A 242 -37.01 -25.48 5.70
N GLY A 243 -37.54 -24.98 4.59
CA GLY A 243 -38.81 -25.45 4.02
C GLY A 243 -38.77 -26.92 3.57
N LEU A 244 -37.57 -27.42 3.23
CA LEU A 244 -37.35 -28.81 2.85
C LEU A 244 -37.02 -29.72 4.03
N ARG A 245 -36.61 -29.18 5.19
CA ARG A 245 -36.12 -29.99 6.32
C ARG A 245 -37.23 -30.76 7.04
N THR A 246 -36.89 -31.92 7.58
CA THR A 246 -37.79 -32.76 8.38
C THR A 246 -37.63 -32.55 9.89
N ASP A 247 -36.54 -31.92 10.33
CA ASP A 247 -36.13 -31.84 11.74
C ASP A 247 -36.15 -30.39 12.30
N SER A 248 -37.06 -29.57 11.80
CA SER A 248 -37.18 -28.16 12.17
C SER A 248 -37.76 -27.93 13.56
N LEU A 249 -37.29 -26.88 14.23
CA LEU A 249 -37.93 -26.35 15.43
C LEU A 249 -39.21 -25.59 15.06
N MET A 250 -40.34 -26.01 15.64
CA MET A 250 -41.67 -25.46 15.38
C MET A 250 -42.17 -24.59 16.54
N ILE A 251 -42.82 -23.47 16.23
CA ILE A 251 -43.67 -22.71 17.17
C ILE A 251 -45.05 -22.58 16.52
N GLY A 252 -46.02 -23.30 17.07
CA GLY A 252 -47.32 -23.49 16.40
C GLY A 252 -47.12 -24.10 15.01
N SER A 253 -47.72 -23.50 13.98
CA SER A 253 -47.60 -23.94 12.58
C SER A 253 -46.37 -23.39 11.84
N PHE A 254 -45.51 -22.62 12.51
CA PHE A 254 -44.38 -21.94 11.86
C PHE A 254 -43.03 -22.54 12.25
N ARG A 255 -42.15 -22.69 11.26
CA ARG A 255 -40.74 -23.04 11.49
C ARG A 255 -39.98 -21.82 11.99
N VAL A 256 -39.39 -21.91 13.18
CA VAL A 256 -38.68 -20.79 13.83
C VAL A 256 -37.58 -20.22 12.93
N SER A 257 -36.81 -21.10 12.29
CA SER A 257 -35.72 -20.70 11.39
C SER A 257 -36.21 -19.93 10.17
N GLN A 258 -37.42 -20.19 9.64
CA GLN A 258 -37.97 -19.41 8.53
C GLN A 258 -38.38 -18.01 8.97
N ILE A 259 -38.97 -17.87 10.17
CA ILE A 259 -39.28 -16.54 10.74
C ILE A 259 -37.99 -15.73 10.93
N VAL A 260 -36.98 -16.31 11.58
CA VAL A 260 -35.69 -15.64 11.81
C VAL A 260 -35.02 -15.26 10.49
N ALA A 261 -35.10 -16.11 9.48
CA ALA A 261 -34.58 -15.86 8.14
C ALA A 261 -35.25 -14.66 7.46
N VAL A 262 -36.59 -14.58 7.49
CA VAL A 262 -37.34 -13.44 6.95
C VAL A 262 -36.99 -12.14 7.68
N VAL A 263 -36.97 -12.17 9.02
CA VAL A 263 -36.62 -10.99 9.83
C VAL A 263 -35.20 -10.51 9.51
N SER A 264 -34.25 -11.43 9.37
CA SER A 264 -32.85 -11.11 9.07
C SER A 264 -32.68 -10.56 7.65
N ALA A 265 -33.36 -11.12 6.65
CA ALA A 265 -33.34 -10.62 5.28
C ALA A 265 -33.97 -9.22 5.18
N LEU A 266 -35.10 -8.98 5.85
CA LEU A 266 -35.73 -7.66 5.90
C LEU A 266 -34.85 -6.63 6.61
N ALA A 267 -34.21 -7.02 7.72
CA ALA A 267 -33.26 -6.14 8.42
C ALA A 267 -32.07 -5.77 7.51
N GLY A 268 -31.49 -6.75 6.81
CA GLY A 268 -30.43 -6.51 5.82
C GLY A 268 -30.87 -5.55 4.72
N LEU A 269 -32.08 -5.73 4.16
CA LEU A 269 -32.62 -4.86 3.12
C LEU A 269 -32.83 -3.43 3.62
N VAL A 270 -33.45 -3.26 4.79
CA VAL A 270 -33.66 -1.94 5.41
C VAL A 270 -32.31 -1.25 5.66
N LEU A 271 -31.32 -1.97 6.20
CA LEU A 271 -29.98 -1.43 6.44
C LEU A 271 -29.27 -1.05 5.14
N LEU A 272 -29.43 -1.81 4.05
CA LEU A 272 -28.91 -1.40 2.73
C LEU A 272 -29.56 -0.12 2.23
N ILE A 273 -30.87 0.05 2.40
CA ILE A 273 -31.60 1.25 1.97
C ILE A 273 -31.20 2.47 2.80
N VAL A 274 -31.19 2.32 4.13
CA VAL A 274 -30.85 3.40 5.07
C VAL A 274 -29.42 3.90 4.84
N PHE A 275 -28.48 2.98 4.56
CA PHE A 275 -27.08 3.33 4.36
C PHE A 275 -26.71 3.58 2.89
N ARG A 276 -27.67 3.51 1.95
CA ARG A 276 -27.48 3.69 0.49
C ARG A 276 -26.81 5.02 0.10
N ASN A 277 -27.08 6.07 0.88
CA ASN A 277 -26.60 7.43 0.61
C ASN A 277 -25.35 7.82 1.43
N LYS A 278 -24.80 6.91 2.26
CA LYS A 278 -23.50 7.18 2.87
C LYS A 278 -22.42 7.09 1.79
N ARG A 279 -21.54 8.09 1.79
CA ARG A 279 -20.45 8.31 0.83
C ARG A 279 -19.66 7.01 0.60
N LYS A 280 -19.06 6.93 -0.61
CA LYS A 280 -18.00 5.99 -1.00
C LYS A 280 -17.14 5.64 0.22
N VAL A 281 -16.71 4.38 0.30
CA VAL A 281 -15.61 3.91 1.14
C VAL A 281 -14.60 5.05 1.11
N GLU A 282 -14.32 5.67 2.26
CA GLU A 282 -13.14 6.52 2.33
C GLU A 282 -11.99 5.61 1.89
N GLU A 283 -11.57 5.77 0.63
CA GLU A 283 -10.45 5.08 0.02
C GLU A 283 -9.21 5.51 0.79
N GLU A 284 -8.96 4.83 1.89
CA GLU A 284 -7.67 4.79 2.55
C GLU A 284 -7.10 3.36 2.43
N TYR A 285 -7.18 2.79 1.23
CA TYR A 285 -6.41 1.60 0.86
C TYR A 285 -5.95 1.71 -0.60
N VAL A 286 -4.68 2.06 -0.79
CA VAL A 286 -3.96 1.91 -2.07
C VAL A 286 -3.21 0.56 -2.00
N PRO A 287 -3.51 -0.43 -2.86
CA PRO A 287 -2.82 -1.71 -2.82
C PRO A 287 -1.37 -1.55 -3.33
N VAL A 288 -0.42 -2.09 -2.56
CA VAL A 288 1.03 -2.14 -2.87
C VAL A 288 1.38 -3.10 -4.02
N TYR A 289 0.44 -3.87 -4.55
CA TYR A 289 0.66 -4.71 -5.73
C TYR A 289 -0.62 -4.83 -6.58
N ALA A 290 -0.81 -3.92 -7.54
CA ALA A 290 -1.59 -4.23 -8.73
C ALA A 290 -0.59 -4.60 -9.84
N ARG A 291 -0.65 -5.85 -10.32
CA ARG A 291 -0.12 -6.15 -11.66
C ARG A 291 -0.80 -5.16 -12.63
N PRO A 292 -0.08 -4.58 -13.60
CA PRO A 292 -0.70 -3.77 -14.63
C PRO A 292 -1.86 -4.57 -15.25
N ALA A 293 -3.00 -3.92 -15.44
CA ALA A 293 -3.99 -4.44 -16.36
C ALA A 293 -3.30 -4.66 -17.71
N GLU A 294 -3.53 -5.81 -18.35
CA GLU A 294 -3.16 -5.98 -19.75
C GLU A 294 -3.78 -4.83 -20.53
N PRO A 295 -3.01 -4.10 -21.35
CA PRO A 295 -3.56 -3.00 -22.11
C PRO A 295 -4.63 -3.54 -23.06
N GLU A 296 -5.83 -2.96 -23.02
CA GLU A 296 -6.82 -3.11 -24.08
C GLU A 296 -6.14 -2.72 -25.39
N VAL A 297 -6.09 -3.68 -26.32
CA VAL A 297 -5.58 -3.47 -27.67
C VAL A 297 -6.46 -2.40 -28.32
N LEU A 298 -5.88 -1.22 -28.55
CA LEU A 298 -6.46 -0.24 -29.45
C LEU A 298 -6.44 -0.86 -30.86
N GLU A 299 -7.58 -1.31 -31.35
CA GLU A 299 -7.76 -1.67 -32.76
C GLU A 299 -7.44 -0.44 -33.62
N GLY A 300 -6.38 -0.52 -34.44
CA GLY A 300 -6.09 0.48 -35.47
C GLY A 300 -4.64 0.96 -35.61
N ALA A 301 -3.67 0.40 -34.90
CA ALA A 301 -2.25 0.69 -35.17
C ALA A 301 -1.66 -0.41 -36.08
N GLU A 302 -1.33 -0.05 -37.32
CA GLU A 302 -0.67 -0.93 -38.30
C GLU A 302 0.65 -1.48 -37.75
N ALA A 303 0.84 -2.79 -37.93
CA ALA A 303 2.01 -3.53 -37.46
C ALA A 303 3.27 -3.09 -38.22
N ILE A 304 4.29 -2.65 -37.48
CA ILE A 304 5.66 -2.52 -37.98
C ILE A 304 6.30 -3.91 -37.85
N GLU A 305 6.71 -4.49 -38.97
CA GLU A 305 7.37 -5.81 -39.01
C GLU A 305 8.68 -5.81 -38.21
N PRO A 306 8.96 -6.85 -37.39
CA PRO A 306 10.23 -6.96 -36.68
C PRO A 306 11.37 -7.35 -37.63
N LEU A 307 12.49 -6.62 -37.55
CA LEU A 307 13.77 -6.99 -38.15
C LEU A 307 14.24 -8.36 -37.62
N GLU A 308 14.52 -9.28 -38.54
CA GLU A 308 15.08 -10.60 -38.26
C GLU A 308 16.47 -10.47 -37.62
N SER A 309 16.64 -11.04 -36.42
CA SER A 309 17.94 -11.18 -35.77
C SER A 309 18.60 -12.48 -36.22
N GLU A 310 19.77 -12.37 -36.84
CA GLU A 310 20.64 -13.49 -37.19
C GLU A 310 21.02 -14.30 -35.94
N THR A 311 20.82 -15.61 -36.06
CA THR A 311 21.23 -16.64 -35.11
C THR A 311 22.75 -16.76 -35.06
N ALA A 312 23.33 -16.68 -33.86
CA ALA A 312 24.66 -17.22 -33.57
C ALA A 312 24.55 -18.30 -32.50
N ALA A 313 25.02 -19.47 -32.87
CA ALA A 313 24.98 -20.72 -32.14
C ALA A 313 25.95 -20.77 -30.95
N GLY A 314 25.61 -21.63 -29.97
CA GLY A 314 26.56 -22.54 -29.36
C GLY A 314 27.06 -22.19 -27.95
N GLY A 315 26.92 -23.16 -27.04
CA GLY A 315 27.90 -23.41 -25.98
C GLY A 315 27.36 -23.47 -24.55
N GLU A 316 26.89 -24.63 -24.13
CA GLU A 316 26.99 -25.07 -22.72
C GLU A 316 28.47 -25.16 -22.35
N ILE A 317 28.90 -24.58 -21.21
CA ILE A 317 30.02 -25.11 -20.41
C ILE A 317 29.79 -24.79 -18.92
N ASP A 318 29.95 -25.85 -18.13
CA ASP A 318 29.96 -25.96 -16.68
C ASP A 318 31.03 -25.13 -15.95
N GLY A 319 30.75 -24.86 -14.66
CA GLY A 319 31.58 -25.32 -13.54
C GLY A 319 33.05 -24.87 -13.39
N GLU A 320 33.32 -24.34 -12.19
CA GLU A 320 34.61 -24.32 -11.45
C GLU A 320 35.60 -23.14 -11.62
N SER A 321 35.60 -22.33 -10.55
CA SER A 321 36.76 -21.93 -9.72
C SER A 321 38.19 -22.12 -10.27
N GLU A 322 38.98 -21.05 -10.33
CA GLU A 322 39.98 -20.68 -9.31
C GLU A 322 40.92 -19.55 -9.80
N LYS A 323 41.26 -18.68 -8.83
CA LYS A 323 42.54 -17.98 -8.59
C LYS A 323 43.25 -17.19 -9.71
N LYS A 324 43.23 -15.87 -9.46
CA LYS A 324 44.27 -14.88 -9.81
C LYS A 324 45.71 -15.39 -9.59
N LYS A 325 46.59 -15.11 -10.55
CA LYS A 325 48.01 -14.78 -10.29
C LYS A 325 48.50 -13.71 -11.27
N ASN A 326 49.35 -12.85 -10.71
CA ASN A 326 49.91 -11.60 -11.23
C ASN A 326 51.10 -11.79 -12.19
N GLY A 327 51.42 -10.70 -12.90
CA GLY A 327 52.77 -10.29 -13.31
C GLY A 327 53.12 -10.69 -14.75
N GLU A 328 53.23 -9.79 -15.73
CA GLU A 328 54.17 -8.66 -15.94
C GLU A 328 54.80 -8.86 -17.36
N PRO A 329 55.48 -7.86 -17.99
CA PRO A 329 55.06 -7.34 -19.30
C PRO A 329 56.06 -7.56 -20.47
N GLU A 330 55.54 -7.36 -21.70
CA GLU A 330 56.12 -6.81 -22.96
C GLU A 330 57.54 -7.23 -23.45
N PRO A 331 57.81 -7.34 -24.78
CA PRO A 331 57.95 -6.12 -25.62
C PRO A 331 57.69 -6.22 -27.16
N GLY A 332 57.30 -5.07 -27.73
CA GLY A 332 57.98 -4.45 -28.88
C GLY A 332 57.59 -4.83 -30.31
N LYS A 333 57.04 -3.87 -31.07
CA LYS A 333 57.68 -3.24 -32.27
C LYS A 333 56.74 -2.24 -32.98
N GLU A 334 57.20 -1.00 -33.06
CA GLU A 334 56.87 0.08 -34.01
C GLU A 334 57.52 -0.18 -35.41
N PRO A 335 57.43 0.72 -36.41
CA PRO A 335 56.34 1.62 -36.88
C PRO A 335 56.21 1.60 -38.44
N GLU A 336 55.33 2.44 -39.01
CA GLU A 336 55.46 3.17 -40.31
C GLU A 336 54.16 4.00 -40.51
N THR A 337 54.17 5.35 -40.44
CA THR A 337 54.34 6.37 -41.51
C THR A 337 53.44 6.13 -42.73
N ASP A 338 52.79 7.05 -43.43
CA ASP A 338 52.79 8.52 -43.56
C ASP A 338 51.55 8.77 -44.48
N ASP A 339 50.65 9.72 -44.24
CA ASP A 339 50.71 11.11 -44.69
C ASP A 339 49.76 11.40 -45.91
N LYS A 340 49.20 12.62 -45.89
CA LYS A 340 48.57 13.39 -46.99
C LYS A 340 47.07 13.26 -47.34
N ALA A 341 46.38 14.39 -47.09
CA ALA A 341 45.21 14.94 -47.78
C ALA A 341 45.62 15.55 -49.16
N PRO A 342 44.83 16.38 -49.91
CA PRO A 342 43.43 16.83 -49.76
C PRO A 342 42.62 16.93 -51.11
N MET A 343 41.46 17.63 -51.06
CA MET A 343 40.81 18.41 -52.16
C MET A 343 40.03 17.62 -53.24
N ASP A 344 38.96 18.09 -53.90
CA ASP A 344 38.10 19.29 -53.87
C ASP A 344 36.87 19.04 -54.79
N ASP A 345 35.84 19.84 -54.60
CA ASP A 345 34.92 20.43 -55.59
C ASP A 345 33.82 19.66 -56.37
N SER A 346 32.80 20.48 -56.70
CA SER A 346 31.78 20.39 -57.77
C SER A 346 30.38 19.84 -57.45
N THR A 347 29.46 20.79 -57.25
CA THR A 347 28.06 20.79 -57.74
C THR A 347 28.05 21.12 -59.26
N PRO A 348 26.92 21.34 -60.00
CA PRO A 348 25.46 21.27 -59.72
C PRO A 348 24.62 20.61 -60.86
N GLU A 349 23.28 20.67 -60.75
CA GLU A 349 22.23 20.87 -61.79
C GLU A 349 20.96 20.06 -61.46
N GLU A 350 19.85 20.69 -61.04
CA GLU A 350 18.75 21.27 -61.85
C GLU A 350 18.07 20.29 -62.83
N THR A 351 16.77 20.06 -62.64
CA THR A 351 15.74 20.32 -63.66
C THR A 351 14.33 20.15 -63.08
N ALA A 352 13.45 21.04 -63.51
CA ALA A 352 12.06 21.17 -63.14
C ALA A 352 11.12 20.50 -64.15
N SER A 353 9.93 20.10 -63.69
CA SER A 353 8.63 20.16 -64.40
C SER A 353 7.56 19.73 -63.37
N GLY A 354 6.41 20.38 -63.17
CA GLY A 354 5.57 21.14 -64.08
C GLY A 354 4.30 20.31 -64.32
N GLY A 355 3.17 20.71 -63.74
CA GLY A 355 1.89 20.02 -63.94
C GLY A 355 0.76 20.52 -63.05
N ASP A 356 0.10 21.58 -63.50
CA ASP A 356 -1.17 22.10 -62.96
C ASP A 356 -2.37 21.20 -63.33
N GLY A 357 -3.39 21.18 -62.47
CA GLY A 357 -4.69 20.57 -62.72
C GLY A 357 -5.78 21.15 -61.82
N GLU A 358 -6.68 21.93 -62.41
CA GLU A 358 -7.76 22.72 -61.79
C GLU A 358 -8.99 21.93 -61.28
N VAL A 359 -9.47 22.37 -60.11
CA VAL A 359 -10.86 22.74 -59.71
C VAL A 359 -12.04 21.77 -59.87
N LYS A 360 -12.74 21.53 -58.73
CA LYS A 360 -14.20 21.67 -58.59
C LYS A 360 -14.62 22.00 -57.14
N ALA A 361 -15.27 23.16 -56.98
CA ALA A 361 -16.11 23.57 -55.83
C ALA A 361 -17.51 22.88 -55.92
N ALA A 362 -18.45 22.90 -54.97
CA ALA A 362 -18.76 23.79 -53.86
C ALA A 362 -19.75 23.09 -52.89
N GLY A 363 -19.91 23.65 -51.68
CA GLY A 363 -20.98 23.29 -50.73
C GLY A 363 -20.95 24.14 -49.45
N ASP A 364 -21.37 25.40 -49.57
CA ASP A 364 -21.72 26.37 -48.50
C ASP A 364 -22.69 25.76 -47.45
N VAL A 365 -22.73 26.16 -46.16
CA VAL A 365 -23.27 27.43 -45.63
C VAL A 365 -22.86 27.62 -44.14
N SER A 366 -22.41 28.84 -43.79
CA SER A 366 -22.15 29.39 -42.42
C SER A 366 -23.43 30.06 -41.82
N PRO A 367 -23.46 30.87 -40.73
CA PRO A 367 -22.45 31.32 -39.75
C PRO A 367 -22.95 31.37 -38.26
N ARG A 368 -22.08 31.69 -37.29
CA ARG A 368 -21.98 33.06 -36.69
C ARG A 368 -21.57 33.15 -35.17
N TRP A 369 -20.25 33.37 -34.89
CA TRP A 369 -19.60 34.18 -33.78
C TRP A 369 -19.80 33.73 -32.29
N MET A 370 -18.93 33.91 -31.26
CA MET A 370 -17.82 34.85 -30.98
C MET A 370 -17.03 34.50 -29.67
N LYS A 371 -15.75 34.96 -29.60
CA LYS A 371 -14.92 35.39 -28.41
C LYS A 371 -14.27 34.27 -27.54
N ARG A 372 -12.99 34.29 -27.16
CA ARG A 372 -11.92 35.32 -27.11
C ARG A 372 -10.55 34.63 -26.93
N GLN A 373 -9.59 34.85 -27.83
CA GLN A 373 -8.15 34.76 -27.54
C GLN A 373 -7.58 36.18 -27.49
N ARG A 374 -6.83 36.52 -26.43
CA ARG A 374 -6.02 37.74 -26.35
C ARG A 374 -4.55 37.34 -26.36
N MET A 375 -3.93 37.40 -27.53
CA MET A 375 -2.49 37.60 -27.65
C MET A 375 -2.15 39.05 -27.31
N ARG A 376 -1.13 39.25 -26.46
CA ARG A 376 -0.52 40.57 -26.21
C ARG A 376 0.51 40.85 -27.30
N GLN A 377 0.33 41.96 -28.01
CA GLN A 377 1.32 42.55 -28.90
C GLN A 377 2.47 43.21 -28.10
N CYS A 378 3.71 43.02 -28.56
CA CYS A 378 4.87 43.84 -28.20
C CYS A 378 4.96 45.05 -29.17
N PRO A 379 5.25 46.28 -28.70
CA PRO A 379 5.37 47.42 -29.59
C PRO A 379 6.77 47.50 -30.21
N GLY A 380 6.81 47.62 -31.54
CA GLY A 380 8.03 47.86 -32.32
C GLY A 380 8.62 49.26 -32.10
N LYS A 381 9.95 49.35 -32.14
CA LYS A 381 10.69 50.62 -32.28
C LYS A 381 11.65 50.54 -33.47
N ALA A 382 11.58 51.55 -34.32
CA ALA A 382 12.42 51.77 -35.50
C ALA A 382 13.92 51.99 -35.15
N PRO A 383 14.86 51.73 -36.08
CA PRO A 383 16.29 51.82 -35.79
C PRO A 383 16.82 53.26 -35.95
N ARG A 384 17.42 53.81 -34.89
CA ARG A 384 18.28 55.01 -34.95
C ARG A 384 19.74 54.59 -35.18
N GLN A 385 20.37 55.09 -36.25
CA GLN A 385 21.80 54.98 -36.49
C GLN A 385 22.58 55.67 -35.34
N ARG A 386 23.52 54.95 -34.71
CA ARG A 386 24.47 55.49 -33.71
C ARG A 386 25.87 55.56 -34.30
N SER A 387 26.57 56.66 -34.02
CA SER A 387 27.89 56.99 -34.58
C SER A 387 28.98 56.00 -34.15
N TRP A 388 30.02 55.90 -34.98
CA TRP A 388 31.13 54.96 -34.88
C TRP A 388 31.93 55.05 -33.56
N GLU A 389 31.96 56.22 -32.91
CA GLU A 389 32.70 56.43 -31.66
C GLU A 389 32.01 55.82 -30.44
N GLN A 390 30.67 55.85 -30.37
CA GLN A 390 29.92 55.18 -29.30
C GLN A 390 30.11 53.65 -29.35
N LYS A 391 30.32 53.07 -30.54
CA LYS A 391 30.59 51.64 -30.71
C LYS A 391 31.97 51.23 -30.19
N LYS A 392 32.98 52.11 -30.23
CA LYS A 392 34.34 51.84 -29.70
C LYS A 392 34.37 51.86 -28.17
N THR A 393 33.71 52.83 -27.53
CA THR A 393 33.62 52.91 -26.06
C THR A 393 32.78 51.77 -25.48
N GLN A 394 31.72 51.36 -26.18
CA GLN A 394 30.89 50.21 -25.81
C GLN A 394 31.59 48.86 -26.05
N LYS A 395 32.45 48.74 -27.07
CA LYS A 395 33.35 47.57 -27.25
C LYS A 395 34.42 47.49 -26.17
N ARG A 396 35.00 48.62 -25.74
CA ARG A 396 35.99 48.67 -24.65
C ARG A 396 35.36 48.33 -23.29
N ASN A 397 34.17 48.86 -22.98
CA ASN A 397 33.41 48.47 -21.78
C ASN A 397 32.87 47.03 -21.85
N ARG A 398 32.55 46.48 -23.03
CA ARG A 398 32.23 45.05 -23.22
C ARG A 398 33.45 44.14 -23.04
N ARG A 399 34.65 44.61 -23.41
CA ARG A 399 35.92 43.88 -23.18
C ARG A 399 36.30 43.86 -21.71
N ILE A 400 36.10 44.97 -20.99
CA ILE A 400 36.35 45.07 -19.54
C ILE A 400 35.28 44.30 -18.73
N ARG A 401 34.03 44.20 -19.22
CA ARG A 401 33.00 43.32 -18.63
C ARG A 401 33.21 41.82 -18.91
N ARG A 402 33.92 41.45 -19.99
CA ARG A 402 34.17 40.05 -20.37
C ARG A 402 35.26 39.35 -19.55
N THR A 403 36.01 40.07 -18.71
CA THR A 403 37.11 39.53 -17.91
C THR A 403 36.84 39.45 -16.41
N ARG A 404 35.66 39.86 -15.92
CA ARG A 404 35.19 39.41 -14.60
C ARG A 404 34.45 38.08 -14.80
N LYS A 405 35.13 36.97 -14.51
CA LYS A 405 34.50 35.66 -14.30
C LYS A 405 33.37 35.91 -13.28
N ALA A 406 32.12 35.85 -13.72
CA ALA A 406 30.99 36.05 -12.81
C ALA A 406 30.95 34.82 -11.90
N MET A 407 31.33 34.98 -10.65
CA MET A 407 31.25 33.93 -9.64
C MET A 407 29.76 33.55 -9.46
N ALA A 408 29.46 32.26 -9.30
CA ALA A 408 28.10 31.81 -9.05
C ALA A 408 27.51 32.45 -7.79
N LYS A 409 26.18 32.65 -7.78
CA LYS A 409 25.46 33.02 -6.57
C LYS A 409 25.52 31.86 -5.57
N ILE A 410 26.09 32.11 -4.39
CA ILE A 410 26.10 31.12 -3.31
C ILE A 410 24.69 31.00 -2.72
N ILE A 411 24.15 29.77 -2.70
CA ILE A 411 22.88 29.44 -2.06
C ILE A 411 23.17 29.08 -0.60
N ASP A 412 23.10 30.08 0.28
CA ASP A 412 23.43 29.94 1.71
C ASP A 412 22.30 29.26 2.49
N GLY A 413 22.42 27.94 2.66
CA GLY A 413 21.44 27.17 3.40
C GLY A 413 21.46 27.38 4.92
N LYS A 414 22.52 27.96 5.50
CA LYS A 414 22.50 28.38 6.92
C LYS A 414 21.55 29.55 7.11
N ALA A 415 21.64 30.55 6.23
CA ALA A 415 20.75 31.71 6.25
C ALA A 415 19.29 31.29 6.03
N VAL A 416 19.03 30.44 5.02
CA VAL A 416 17.68 29.94 4.72
C VAL A 416 17.13 29.08 5.86
N SER A 417 17.94 28.19 6.44
CA SER A 417 17.55 27.36 7.60
C SER A 417 17.21 28.21 8.82
N ALA A 418 17.95 29.29 9.08
CA ALA A 418 17.64 30.22 10.15
C ALA A 418 16.30 30.93 9.93
N ALA A 419 16.01 31.40 8.71
CA ALA A 419 14.74 32.02 8.37
C ALA A 419 13.56 31.04 8.53
N VAL A 420 13.72 29.79 8.07
CA VAL A 420 12.70 28.76 8.25
C VAL A 420 12.45 28.46 9.73
N ARG A 421 13.50 28.30 10.54
CA ARG A 421 13.36 28.03 11.98
C ARG A 421 12.70 29.19 12.73
N ALA A 422 12.96 30.43 12.33
CA ALA A 422 12.28 31.60 12.88
C ALA A 422 10.77 31.56 12.61
N GLY A 423 10.35 31.21 11.39
CA GLY A 423 8.93 31.00 11.07
C GLY A 423 8.32 29.81 11.83
N ALA A 424 9.05 28.69 11.90
CA ALA A 424 8.63 27.51 12.65
C ALA A 424 8.43 27.79 14.15
N LYS A 425 9.28 28.63 14.75
CA LYS A 425 9.14 29.07 16.14
C LYS A 425 7.83 29.82 16.37
N GLN A 426 7.47 30.74 15.48
CA GLN A 426 6.19 31.46 15.56
C GLN A 426 5.00 30.51 15.45
N GLU A 427 5.07 29.51 14.56
CA GLU A 427 4.03 28.48 14.45
C GLU A 427 3.90 27.63 15.72
N VAL A 428 5.02 27.26 16.34
CA VAL A 428 5.03 26.53 17.62
C VAL A 428 4.43 27.37 18.73
N GLU A 429 4.78 28.65 18.84
CA GLU A 429 4.21 29.58 19.83
C GLU A 429 2.68 29.70 19.66
N ALA A 430 2.20 29.80 18.42
CA ALA A 430 0.77 29.84 18.11
C ALA A 430 0.05 28.52 18.49
N LEU A 431 0.68 27.36 18.27
CA LEU A 431 0.13 26.07 18.69
C LEU A 431 0.09 25.92 20.22
N LYS A 432 1.14 26.37 20.92
CA LYS A 432 1.16 26.35 22.39
C LYS A 432 0.06 27.21 22.98
N ALA A 433 -0.24 28.37 22.37
CA ALA A 433 -1.37 29.21 22.77
C ALA A 433 -2.73 28.51 22.63
N GLN A 434 -2.83 27.49 21.76
CA GLN A 434 -4.01 26.63 21.60
C GLN A 434 -3.96 25.38 22.49
N GLY A 435 -2.97 25.26 23.38
CA GLY A 435 -2.77 24.08 24.24
C GLY A 435 -2.13 22.88 23.53
N ILE A 436 -1.61 23.06 22.31
CA ILE A 436 -0.93 22.02 21.54
C ILE A 436 0.59 22.22 21.65
N GLN A 437 1.27 21.27 22.29
CA GLN A 437 2.73 21.24 22.37
C GLN A 437 3.27 20.20 21.37
N PRO A 438 3.91 20.61 20.26
CA PRO A 438 4.55 19.65 19.36
C PRO A 438 5.67 18.89 20.07
N GLY A 439 5.73 17.57 19.85
CA GLY A 439 6.77 16.70 20.39
C GLY A 439 7.48 15.83 19.34
N LEU A 440 8.79 15.65 19.49
CA LEU A 440 9.65 14.81 18.64
C LEU A 440 10.43 13.80 19.49
N ALA A 441 10.29 12.52 19.17
CA ALA A 441 11.15 11.47 19.70
C ALA A 441 12.27 11.15 18.69
N VAL A 442 13.51 11.12 19.17
CA VAL A 442 14.70 10.77 18.39
C VAL A 442 15.30 9.50 18.97
N VAL A 443 15.37 8.45 18.16
CA VAL A 443 15.95 7.16 18.53
C VAL A 443 17.30 7.01 17.84
N ILE A 444 18.33 6.64 18.59
CA ILE A 444 19.67 6.31 18.11
C ILE A 444 20.09 4.95 18.67
N VAL A 445 20.70 4.11 17.84
CA VAL A 445 21.17 2.78 18.23
C VAL A 445 22.67 2.70 18.01
N GLY A 446 23.42 2.46 19.09
CA GLY A 446 24.88 2.51 19.11
C GLY A 446 25.46 3.92 19.27
N ASP A 447 26.79 4.01 19.17
CA ASP A 447 27.55 5.22 19.53
C ASP A 447 28.38 5.80 18.38
N ASP A 448 27.86 5.74 17.14
CA ASP A 448 28.51 6.38 16.00
C ASP A 448 28.69 7.91 16.26
N PRO A 449 29.94 8.44 16.27
CA PRO A 449 30.19 9.83 16.62
C PRO A 449 29.51 10.83 15.67
N ALA A 450 29.37 10.50 14.39
CA ALA A 450 28.69 11.37 13.42
C ALA A 450 27.20 11.45 13.75
N SER A 451 26.56 10.32 14.02
CA SER A 451 25.16 10.21 14.42
C SER A 451 24.88 10.98 15.71
N ARG A 452 25.77 10.92 16.71
CA ARG A 452 25.66 11.73 17.94
C ARG A 452 25.68 13.23 17.67
N VAL A 453 26.55 13.72 16.79
CA VAL A 453 26.57 15.14 16.42
C VAL A 453 25.26 15.55 15.74
N TYR A 454 24.72 14.71 14.85
CA TYR A 454 23.43 14.96 14.20
C TYR A 454 22.27 15.02 15.19
N VAL A 455 22.18 14.05 16.10
CA VAL A 455 21.13 14.02 17.15
C VAL A 455 21.22 15.24 18.06
N ASN A 456 22.43 15.61 18.48
CA ASN A 456 22.65 16.81 19.30
C ASN A 456 22.18 18.09 18.59
N ASN A 457 22.43 18.20 17.29
CA ASN A 457 21.97 19.36 16.51
C ASN A 457 20.44 19.39 16.39
N LYS A 458 19.77 18.24 16.22
CA LYS A 458 18.31 18.13 16.22
C LYS A 458 17.71 18.57 17.56
N LYS A 459 18.28 18.10 18.67
CA LYS A 459 17.87 18.47 20.04
C LYS A 459 18.00 19.97 20.29
N LYS A 460 19.12 20.58 19.90
CA LYS A 460 19.33 22.03 19.98
C LYS A 460 18.29 22.79 19.16
N ALA A 461 18.01 22.34 17.94
CA ALA A 461 17.01 22.96 17.09
C ALA A 461 15.60 22.89 17.68
N CYS A 462 15.20 21.73 18.24
CA CYS A 462 13.92 21.59 18.95
C CYS A 462 13.81 22.58 20.12
N ALA A 463 14.84 22.66 20.96
CA ALA A 463 14.87 23.56 22.11
C ALA A 463 14.78 25.04 21.69
N GLU A 464 15.48 25.44 20.63
CA GLU A 464 15.50 26.80 20.11
C GLU A 464 14.11 27.29 19.66
N ILE A 465 13.31 26.41 19.04
CA ILE A 465 11.98 26.73 18.51
C ILE A 465 10.84 26.30 19.44
N GLY A 466 11.15 25.66 20.57
CA GLY A 466 10.17 25.26 21.59
C GLY A 466 9.42 23.94 21.33
N ILE A 467 9.94 23.05 20.50
CA ILE A 467 9.42 21.67 20.34
C ILE A 467 9.90 20.82 21.53
N HIS A 468 8.99 20.05 22.13
CA HIS A 468 9.35 19.04 23.14
C HIS A 468 10.15 17.93 22.49
N SER A 469 11.31 17.58 23.04
CA SER A 469 12.20 16.59 22.41
C SER A 469 12.62 15.54 23.41
N GLU A 470 12.50 14.28 23.00
CA GLU A 470 12.97 13.13 23.75
C GLU A 470 14.01 12.37 22.95
N GLU A 471 15.09 11.96 23.62
CA GLU A 471 16.18 11.21 23.03
C GLU A 471 16.22 9.82 23.65
N TYR A 472 16.23 8.79 22.81
CA TYR A 472 16.32 7.40 23.20
C TYR A 472 17.62 6.84 22.62
N ALA A 473 18.66 6.80 23.46
CA ALA A 473 19.94 6.20 23.09
C ALA A 473 19.96 4.74 23.52
N LEU A 474 19.94 3.85 22.53
CA LEU A 474 19.97 2.40 22.72
C LEU A 474 21.39 1.87 22.48
N PRO A 475 21.81 0.83 23.22
CA PRO A 475 23.11 0.18 23.01
C PRO A 475 23.19 -0.46 21.62
N LYS A 476 24.41 -0.70 21.14
CA LYS A 476 24.63 -1.33 19.82
C LYS A 476 24.10 -2.76 19.76
N GLU A 477 24.02 -3.41 20.92
CA GLU A 477 23.56 -4.78 21.13
C GLU A 477 22.02 -4.90 21.12
N THR A 478 21.30 -3.79 21.02
CA THR A 478 19.83 -3.78 20.94
C THR A 478 19.34 -4.68 19.82
N THR A 479 18.36 -5.52 20.16
CA THR A 479 17.72 -6.44 19.22
C THR A 479 16.66 -5.74 18.37
N GLN A 480 16.27 -6.38 17.27
CA GLN A 480 15.18 -5.90 16.41
C GLN A 480 13.89 -5.72 17.22
N GLU A 481 13.50 -6.73 17.99
CA GLU A 481 12.29 -6.72 18.81
C GLU A 481 12.26 -5.55 19.81
N GLU A 482 13.35 -5.33 20.55
CA GLU A 482 13.46 -4.21 21.50
C GLU A 482 13.31 -2.84 20.84
N LEU A 483 13.87 -2.67 19.63
CA LEU A 483 13.76 -1.44 18.86
C LEU A 483 12.33 -1.24 18.36
N LEU A 484 11.69 -2.28 17.82
CA LEU A 484 10.31 -2.24 17.36
C LEU A 484 9.33 -1.93 18.50
N ASP A 485 9.53 -2.55 19.66
CA ASP A 485 8.73 -2.29 20.87
C ASP A 485 8.85 -0.84 21.35
N LEU A 486 10.05 -0.24 21.28
CA LEU A 486 10.22 1.18 21.55
C LEU A 486 9.43 2.03 20.54
N VAL A 487 9.55 1.75 19.24
CA VAL A 487 8.82 2.50 18.21
C VAL A 487 7.31 2.38 18.40
N CYS A 488 6.79 1.19 18.72
CA CYS A 488 5.39 0.97 19.07
C CYS A 488 4.94 1.82 20.26
N ARG A 489 5.71 1.86 21.36
CA ARG A 489 5.42 2.73 22.51
C ARG A 489 5.41 4.21 22.13
N LEU A 490 6.31 4.64 21.26
CA LEU A 490 6.36 6.03 20.77
C LEU A 490 5.18 6.36 19.84
N ASN A 491 4.69 5.39 19.06
CA ASN A 491 3.48 5.54 18.26
C ASN A 491 2.25 5.85 19.12
N ASP A 492 2.13 5.22 20.30
CA ASP A 492 1.00 5.42 21.20
C ASP A 492 1.13 6.66 22.11
N LYS A 493 2.35 7.19 22.27
CA LYS A 493 2.63 8.35 23.13
C LYS A 493 2.01 9.64 22.55
N LYS A 494 1.00 10.21 23.23
CA LYS A 494 0.20 11.35 22.70
C LYS A 494 0.92 12.69 22.68
N ASP A 495 1.91 12.86 23.54
CA ASP A 495 2.81 14.02 23.63
C ASP A 495 3.96 13.95 22.62
N ILE A 496 4.10 12.85 21.88
CA ILE A 496 5.03 12.71 20.75
C ILE A 496 4.23 12.73 19.44
N ASN A 497 4.54 13.69 18.58
CA ASN A 497 3.90 13.83 17.27
C ASN A 497 4.79 13.37 16.13
N GLY A 498 6.11 13.42 16.28
CA GLY A 498 7.08 12.93 15.31
C GLY A 498 8.00 11.88 15.92
N ILE A 499 8.37 10.88 15.13
CA ILE A 499 9.38 9.88 15.47
C ILE A 499 10.44 9.91 14.39
N LEU A 500 11.70 9.96 14.81
CA LEU A 500 12.86 9.82 13.94
C LEU A 500 13.77 8.73 14.50
N VAL A 501 13.98 7.68 13.72
CA VAL A 501 15.04 6.70 13.98
C VAL A 501 16.24 7.06 13.13
N GLN A 502 17.38 7.31 13.77
CA GLN A 502 18.60 7.74 13.09
C GLN A 502 19.24 6.57 12.33
N LEU A 503 19.42 6.75 11.03
CA LEU A 503 20.11 5.81 10.14
C LEU A 503 21.59 6.22 9.93
N PRO A 504 22.48 5.27 9.56
CA PRO A 504 22.22 3.83 9.42
C PRO A 504 22.12 3.12 10.77
N LEU A 505 21.38 2.01 10.81
CA LEU A 505 21.34 1.15 12.00
C LEU A 505 22.57 0.23 12.07
N PRO A 506 22.94 -0.27 13.27
CA PRO A 506 23.92 -1.34 13.41
C PRO A 506 23.63 -2.55 12.51
N LYS A 507 24.70 -3.20 12.01
CA LYS A 507 24.59 -4.40 11.18
C LYS A 507 23.78 -5.48 11.90
N GLY A 508 22.73 -5.98 11.24
CA GLY A 508 21.84 -7.02 11.76
C GLY A 508 20.43 -6.53 12.07
N LEU A 509 20.21 -5.21 12.18
CA LEU A 509 18.88 -4.63 12.29
C LEU A 509 18.29 -4.33 10.91
N ASP A 510 17.00 -4.59 10.74
CA ASP A 510 16.28 -4.30 9.50
C ASP A 510 15.71 -2.88 9.56
N GLU A 511 16.40 -1.95 8.89
CA GLU A 511 15.97 -0.55 8.76
C GLU A 511 14.58 -0.41 8.13
N LYS A 512 14.24 -1.29 7.17
CA LYS A 512 12.95 -1.22 6.47
C LYS A 512 11.81 -1.57 7.42
N GLU A 513 11.97 -2.63 8.19
CA GLU A 513 10.97 -3.03 9.18
C GLU A 513 10.75 -1.92 10.21
N VAL A 514 11.83 -1.33 10.73
CA VAL A 514 11.75 -0.20 11.69
C VAL A 514 11.02 1.00 11.09
N ILE A 515 11.32 1.37 9.84
CA ILE A 515 10.64 2.46 9.13
C ILE A 515 9.15 2.15 8.93
N GLU A 516 8.79 0.92 8.59
CA GLU A 516 7.39 0.48 8.42
C GLU A 516 6.62 0.40 9.75
N THR A 517 7.31 0.25 10.87
CA THR A 517 6.69 0.28 12.20
C THR A 517 6.35 1.70 12.66
N ILE A 518 7.07 2.73 12.21
CA ILE A 518 6.73 4.12 12.54
C ILE A 518 5.36 4.46 11.93
N SER A 519 4.43 4.98 12.75
CA SER A 519 3.13 5.42 12.25
C SER A 519 3.30 6.44 11.11
N PRO A 520 2.61 6.29 9.96
CA PRO A 520 2.69 7.25 8.87
C PRO A 520 2.39 8.70 9.30
N LEU A 521 1.54 8.89 10.32
CA LEU A 521 1.18 10.21 10.87
C LEU A 521 2.26 10.80 11.78
N LYS A 522 3.25 10.01 12.20
CA LYS A 522 4.41 10.42 13.01
C LYS A 522 5.74 10.29 12.28
N ASP A 523 5.75 9.75 11.06
CA ASP A 523 6.93 9.66 10.19
C ASP A 523 7.29 11.03 9.62
N VAL A 524 8.03 11.80 10.42
CA VAL A 524 8.44 13.18 10.10
C VAL A 524 9.63 13.26 9.14
N ASP A 525 10.25 12.12 8.80
CA ASP A 525 11.26 12.03 7.72
C ASP A 525 10.65 11.56 6.39
N ALA A 526 9.37 11.18 6.38
CA ALA A 526 8.61 10.76 5.21
C ALA A 526 9.22 9.55 4.47
N PHE A 527 9.78 8.60 5.22
CA PHE A 527 10.36 7.37 4.67
C PHE A 527 9.41 6.17 4.71
N HIS A 528 8.33 6.25 5.49
CA HIS A 528 7.32 5.21 5.53
C HIS A 528 6.73 5.02 4.12
N PRO A 529 6.58 3.78 3.61
CA PRO A 529 6.13 3.53 2.24
C PRO A 529 4.81 4.21 1.87
N GLN A 530 3.88 4.37 2.83
CA GLN A 530 2.65 5.14 2.61
C GLN A 530 2.91 6.63 2.33
N ASN A 531 3.83 7.27 3.05
CA ASN A 531 4.20 8.67 2.81
C ASN A 531 4.96 8.80 1.48
N VAL A 532 5.86 7.85 1.16
CA VAL A 532 6.53 7.77 -0.15
C VAL A 532 5.52 7.61 -1.29
N GLY A 533 4.52 6.74 -1.13
CA GLY A 533 3.45 6.56 -2.11
C GLY A 533 2.59 7.82 -2.28
N ARG A 534 2.26 8.50 -1.18
CA ARG A 534 1.59 9.81 -1.17
C ARG A 534 2.39 10.89 -1.91
N ILE A 535 3.72 10.90 -1.74
CA ILE A 535 4.61 11.77 -2.49
C ILE A 535 4.56 11.43 -3.98
N MET A 536 4.58 10.16 -4.37
CA MET A 536 4.51 9.74 -5.77
C MET A 536 3.27 10.29 -6.49
N ILE A 537 2.10 10.25 -5.84
CA ILE A 537 0.83 10.70 -6.44
C ILE A 537 0.56 12.21 -6.29
N GLY A 538 1.38 12.94 -5.52
CA GLY A 538 1.20 14.38 -5.28
C GLY A 538 0.20 14.74 -4.18
N ASP A 539 -0.22 13.78 -3.35
CA ASP A 539 -1.15 13.99 -2.21
C ASP A 539 -0.46 13.64 -0.88
N TYR A 540 0.42 14.54 -0.44
CA TYR A 540 1.30 14.32 0.71
C TYR A 540 1.13 15.38 1.81
N HIS A 541 1.40 14.96 3.05
CA HIS A 541 1.44 15.82 4.22
C HIS A 541 2.85 16.09 4.72
N PHE A 542 3.72 15.08 4.60
CA PHE A 542 5.12 15.16 4.95
C PHE A 542 5.97 15.07 3.68
N LEU A 543 7.08 15.79 3.70
CA LEU A 543 8.06 15.76 2.63
C LEU A 543 9.39 15.22 3.17
N PRO A 544 10.16 14.44 2.40
CA PRO A 544 11.45 13.94 2.87
C PRO A 544 12.37 15.13 3.11
N CYS A 545 12.95 15.19 4.30
CA CYS A 545 13.53 16.43 4.84
C CYS A 545 14.62 17.03 3.96
N THR A 546 15.51 16.19 3.41
CA THR A 546 16.59 16.64 2.52
C THR A 546 16.06 17.16 1.18
N PRO A 547 15.26 16.40 0.40
CA PRO A 547 14.58 16.93 -0.78
C PRO A 547 13.76 18.21 -0.53
N ALA A 548 12.98 18.27 0.54
CA ALA A 548 12.21 19.46 0.91
C ALA A 548 13.13 20.67 1.14
N GLY A 549 14.28 20.42 1.78
CA GLY A 549 15.31 21.43 2.00
C GLY A 549 15.87 21.97 0.71
N VAL A 550 16.14 21.09 -0.27
CA VAL A 550 16.57 21.50 -1.62
C VAL A 550 15.52 22.36 -2.30
N MET A 551 14.23 21.99 -2.23
CA MET A 551 13.15 22.78 -2.83
C MET A 551 13.06 24.20 -2.22
N GLU A 552 13.23 24.31 -0.90
CA GLU A 552 13.23 25.62 -0.22
C GLU A 552 14.49 26.44 -0.59
N LEU A 553 15.65 25.80 -0.77
CA LEU A 553 16.87 26.46 -1.25
C LEU A 553 16.67 27.03 -2.67
N LEU A 554 16.15 26.23 -3.60
CA LEU A 554 15.84 26.67 -4.96
C LEU A 554 14.86 27.86 -4.96
N LYS A 555 13.81 27.77 -4.14
CA LYS A 555 12.84 28.86 -3.95
C LYS A 555 13.48 30.12 -3.41
N SER A 556 14.30 30.02 -2.37
CA SER A 556 15.01 31.16 -1.76
C SER A 556 16.01 31.82 -2.73
N ALA A 557 16.53 31.03 -3.67
CA ALA A 557 17.45 31.49 -4.69
C ALA A 557 16.74 32.13 -5.91
N ASP A 558 15.40 32.12 -5.94
CA ASP A 558 14.55 32.55 -7.06
C ASP A 558 14.78 31.73 -8.34
N VAL A 559 14.92 30.41 -8.18
CA VAL A 559 15.12 29.46 -9.27
C VAL A 559 13.77 28.89 -9.72
N GLU A 560 13.38 29.20 -10.96
CA GLU A 560 12.20 28.63 -11.60
C GLU A 560 12.44 27.18 -12.04
N ILE A 561 11.58 26.26 -11.62
CA ILE A 561 11.68 24.81 -11.93
C ILE A 561 10.77 24.42 -13.12
N CYS A 562 9.65 25.11 -13.29
CA CYS A 562 8.66 24.80 -14.32
C CYS A 562 9.29 24.82 -15.72
N GLY A 563 9.17 23.70 -16.46
CA GLY A 563 9.70 23.53 -17.80
C GLY A 563 11.23 23.39 -17.90
N ARG A 564 11.96 23.33 -16.78
CA ARG A 564 13.42 23.17 -16.77
C ARG A 564 13.84 21.71 -16.85
N ASP A 565 15.01 21.46 -17.44
CA ASP A 565 15.65 20.16 -17.39
C ASP A 565 16.35 19.97 -16.03
N CYS A 566 15.81 19.09 -15.21
CA CYS A 566 16.35 18.76 -13.90
C CYS A 566 17.03 17.38 -13.93
N VAL A 567 18.30 17.32 -13.56
CA VAL A 567 19.04 16.06 -13.46
C VAL A 567 19.38 15.78 -12.00
N VAL A 568 19.00 14.60 -11.52
CA VAL A 568 19.33 14.12 -10.17
C VAL A 568 20.34 12.98 -10.30
N ILE A 569 21.55 13.17 -9.80
CA ILE A 569 22.58 12.12 -9.72
C ILE A 569 22.44 11.42 -8.37
N GLY A 570 21.92 10.19 -8.39
CA GLY A 570 21.62 9.40 -7.20
C GLY A 570 20.16 8.93 -7.22
N ARG A 571 19.94 7.67 -6.82
CA ARG A 571 18.60 7.03 -6.79
C ARG A 571 18.27 6.39 -5.44
N SER A 572 18.86 6.90 -4.37
CA SER A 572 18.56 6.45 -3.01
C SER A 572 17.09 6.68 -2.68
N ASN A 573 16.54 5.86 -1.79
CA ASN A 573 15.14 5.97 -1.36
C ASN A 573 14.90 7.23 -0.51
N ILE A 574 15.93 7.71 0.17
CA ILE A 574 15.84 8.84 1.11
C ILE A 574 16.09 10.22 0.48
N VAL A 575 16.80 10.28 -0.65
CA VAL A 575 17.14 11.53 -1.34
C VAL A 575 16.80 11.48 -2.82
N GLY A 576 17.47 10.62 -3.60
CA GLY A 576 17.44 10.72 -5.07
C GLY A 576 16.04 10.57 -5.68
N LYS A 577 15.34 9.48 -5.33
CA LYS A 577 13.96 9.23 -5.82
C LYS A 577 12.97 10.31 -5.37
N PRO A 578 12.87 10.66 -4.08
CA PRO A 578 11.93 11.70 -3.67
C PRO A 578 12.29 13.08 -4.23
N MET A 579 13.58 13.43 -4.35
CA MET A 579 14.01 14.67 -5.00
C MET A 579 13.49 14.78 -6.42
N ALA A 580 13.61 13.70 -7.20
CA ALA A 580 13.09 13.65 -8.56
C ALA A 580 11.57 13.89 -8.60
N MET A 581 10.81 13.32 -7.68
CA MET A 581 9.36 13.53 -7.61
C MET A 581 8.99 14.97 -7.22
N LEU A 582 9.71 15.60 -6.29
CA LEU A 582 9.42 16.99 -5.91
C LEU A 582 9.72 17.98 -7.04
N LEU A 583 10.76 17.74 -7.83
CA LEU A 583 11.05 18.52 -9.04
C LEU A 583 9.95 18.33 -10.09
N LEU A 584 9.49 17.09 -10.28
CA LEU A 584 8.40 16.76 -11.20
C LEU A 584 7.08 17.45 -10.79
N HIS A 585 6.75 17.48 -9.48
CA HIS A 585 5.57 18.20 -8.97
C HIS A 585 5.63 19.70 -9.20
N GLN A 586 6.83 20.28 -9.33
CA GLN A 586 7.03 21.67 -9.75
C GLN A 586 7.16 21.82 -11.28
N SER A 587 6.68 20.83 -12.04
CA SER A 587 6.66 20.81 -13.51
C SER A 587 8.05 20.84 -14.15
N GLY A 588 9.09 20.35 -13.48
CA GLY A 588 10.41 20.11 -14.09
C GLY A 588 10.42 18.84 -14.94
N THR A 589 11.19 18.84 -16.03
CA THR A 589 11.51 17.63 -16.80
C THR A 589 12.64 16.91 -16.08
N VAL A 590 12.38 15.73 -15.50
CA VAL A 590 13.34 15.10 -14.58
C VAL A 590 14.02 13.89 -15.19
N THR A 591 15.36 13.86 -15.13
CA THR A 591 16.18 12.68 -15.42
C THR A 591 16.89 12.19 -14.16
N ILE A 592 16.75 10.90 -13.84
CA ILE A 592 17.42 10.26 -12.70
C ILE A 592 18.64 9.48 -13.18
N CYS A 593 19.81 9.85 -12.69
CA CYS A 593 21.09 9.21 -12.99
C CYS A 593 21.57 8.34 -11.82
N HIS A 594 22.40 7.33 -12.12
CA HIS A 594 23.00 6.43 -11.14
C HIS A 594 24.26 5.76 -11.70
N SER A 595 24.89 4.88 -10.90
CA SER A 595 26.13 4.15 -11.24
C SER A 595 26.08 3.29 -12.52
N LYS A 596 24.91 3.13 -13.16
CA LYS A 596 24.75 2.37 -14.42
C LYS A 596 24.29 3.26 -15.57
N THR A 597 24.26 4.58 -15.39
CA THR A 597 23.89 5.53 -16.44
C THR A 597 25.03 5.63 -17.45
N GLN A 598 24.74 5.28 -18.70
CA GLN A 598 25.65 5.50 -19.81
C GLN A 598 25.73 7.00 -20.14
N ASN A 599 26.90 7.46 -20.61
CA ASN A 599 27.14 8.85 -21.01
C ASN A 599 26.74 9.88 -19.93
N LEU A 600 27.00 9.56 -18.65
CA LEU A 600 26.57 10.37 -17.51
C LEU A 600 26.92 11.87 -17.67
N LYS A 601 28.13 12.18 -18.15
CA LYS A 601 28.58 13.57 -18.35
C LYS A 601 27.70 14.32 -19.35
N GLU A 602 27.31 13.67 -20.44
CA GLU A 602 26.45 14.26 -21.47
C GLU A 602 25.04 14.50 -20.94
N VAL A 603 24.51 13.55 -20.16
CA VAL A 603 23.21 13.70 -19.50
C VAL A 603 23.22 14.90 -18.55
N CYS A 604 24.24 15.02 -17.70
CA CYS A 604 24.39 16.14 -16.74
C CYS A 604 24.53 17.50 -17.45
N ARG A 605 25.20 17.55 -18.62
CA ARG A 605 25.36 18.79 -19.41
C ARG A 605 24.06 19.38 -19.96
N ARG A 606 22.96 18.63 -19.94
CA ARG A 606 21.64 19.14 -20.35
C ARG A 606 20.94 19.90 -19.21
N ALA A 607 21.30 19.60 -17.96
CA ALA A 607 20.62 20.08 -16.77
C ALA A 607 20.66 21.61 -16.65
N ASP A 608 19.49 22.23 -16.53
CA ASP A 608 19.35 23.58 -15.98
C ASP A 608 19.51 23.57 -14.46
N ILE A 609 19.05 22.49 -13.82
CA ILE A 609 19.17 22.22 -12.38
C ILE A 609 19.81 20.86 -12.20
N LEU A 610 21.00 20.82 -11.59
CA LEU A 610 21.74 19.59 -11.30
C LEU A 610 21.77 19.35 -9.79
N VAL A 611 21.20 18.24 -9.33
CA VAL A 611 21.24 17.81 -7.93
C VAL A 611 22.16 16.61 -7.79
N ALA A 612 23.25 16.74 -7.02
CA ALA A 612 24.21 15.68 -6.74
C ALA A 612 23.95 15.07 -5.36
N ALA A 613 23.68 13.76 -5.32
CA ALA A 613 23.40 12.99 -4.11
C ALA A 613 23.97 11.57 -4.22
N VAL A 614 25.28 11.47 -4.48
CA VAL A 614 26.01 10.22 -4.70
C VAL A 614 26.82 9.78 -3.48
N GLY A 615 27.23 10.69 -2.59
CA GLY A 615 28.08 10.38 -1.45
C GLY A 615 29.50 10.01 -1.86
N ILE A 616 30.05 10.73 -2.84
CA ILE A 616 31.41 10.53 -3.35
C ILE A 616 32.06 11.91 -3.49
N PRO A 617 33.10 12.23 -2.69
CA PRO A 617 33.78 13.52 -2.73
C PRO A 617 34.16 13.96 -4.14
N LYS A 618 33.77 15.19 -4.51
CA LYS A 618 34.18 15.85 -5.77
C LYS A 618 33.87 15.06 -7.06
N PHE A 619 32.90 14.16 -7.03
CA PHE A 619 32.48 13.37 -8.18
C PHE A 619 31.98 14.22 -9.36
N VAL A 620 31.22 15.28 -9.10
CA VAL A 620 30.71 16.19 -10.13
C VAL A 620 31.76 17.23 -10.47
N THR A 621 32.33 17.12 -11.67
CA THR A 621 33.37 18.00 -12.19
C THR A 621 32.80 19.09 -13.11
N ALA A 622 33.59 20.14 -13.36
CA ALA A 622 33.18 21.29 -14.17
C ALA A 622 32.69 20.91 -15.58
N ASP A 623 33.29 19.88 -16.19
CA ASP A 623 32.91 19.40 -17.52
C ASP A 623 31.58 18.63 -17.54
N MET A 624 30.97 18.34 -16.39
CA MET A 624 29.62 17.74 -16.29
C MET A 624 28.51 18.78 -16.21
N VAL A 625 28.84 20.05 -15.97
CA VAL A 625 27.87 21.10 -15.64
C VAL A 625 27.62 22.00 -16.86
N LYS A 626 26.33 22.22 -17.18
CA LYS A 626 25.92 23.19 -18.21
C LYS A 626 26.30 24.61 -17.76
N PRO A 627 26.95 25.43 -18.60
CA PRO A 627 27.20 26.83 -18.28
C PRO A 627 25.91 27.56 -17.91
N GLY A 628 25.89 28.16 -16.71
CA GLY A 628 24.72 28.84 -16.15
C GLY A 628 23.71 27.94 -15.42
N ALA A 629 23.98 26.64 -15.24
CA ALA A 629 23.13 25.77 -14.43
C ALA A 629 23.13 26.14 -12.94
N VAL A 630 22.05 25.75 -12.26
CA VAL A 630 21.99 25.74 -10.79
C VAL A 630 22.48 24.38 -10.29
N VAL A 631 23.43 24.38 -9.37
CA VAL A 631 24.04 23.16 -8.84
C VAL A 631 23.72 23.02 -7.35
N ILE A 632 23.06 21.94 -6.98
CA ILE A 632 22.76 21.57 -5.59
C ILE A 632 23.60 20.36 -5.21
N ASP A 633 24.45 20.56 -4.21
CA ASP A 633 25.32 19.53 -3.63
C ASP A 633 24.71 19.04 -2.31
N VAL A 634 24.19 17.81 -2.32
CA VAL A 634 23.60 17.14 -1.16
C VAL A 634 24.65 16.34 -0.38
N GLY A 635 25.80 16.05 -0.98
CA GLY A 635 26.87 15.26 -0.40
C GLY A 635 27.39 15.85 0.91
N MET A 636 27.72 14.98 1.86
CA MET A 636 28.30 15.35 3.15
C MET A 636 29.34 14.32 3.54
N ASP A 637 30.48 14.37 2.87
CA ASP A 637 31.62 13.49 3.05
C ASP A 637 32.80 14.21 3.70
N ARG A 638 33.84 13.46 4.08
CA ARG A 638 35.09 14.02 4.57
C ARG A 638 36.20 13.79 3.55
N ASP A 639 36.97 14.83 3.28
CA ASP A 639 38.15 14.73 2.43
C ASP A 639 39.31 14.02 3.14
N GLU A 640 40.43 13.87 2.43
CA GLU A 640 41.68 13.25 2.92
C GLU A 640 42.23 13.93 4.18
N ASN A 641 41.86 15.19 4.44
CA ASN A 641 42.26 15.96 5.62
C ASN A 641 41.19 15.95 6.74
N GLY A 642 40.14 15.14 6.59
CA GLY A 642 39.03 15.03 7.53
C GLY A 642 38.06 16.22 7.50
N LYS A 643 38.20 17.16 6.55
CA LYS A 643 37.34 18.33 6.39
C LYS A 643 36.07 17.96 5.62
N LEU A 644 34.93 18.51 6.03
CA LEU A 644 33.67 18.25 5.36
C LEU A 644 33.69 18.83 3.93
N CYS A 645 33.33 18.01 2.96
CA CYS A 645 33.20 18.33 1.54
C CYS A 645 31.95 17.65 0.95
N GLY A 646 31.56 18.03 -0.26
CA GLY A 646 30.40 17.49 -0.94
C GLY A 646 30.75 16.67 -2.18
N ASP A 647 29.71 16.30 -2.92
CA ASP A 647 29.80 15.54 -4.15
C ASP A 647 30.34 16.37 -5.32
N VAL A 648 30.36 17.70 -5.20
CA VAL A 648 30.73 18.63 -6.27
C VAL A 648 32.14 19.18 -6.06
N ASP A 649 32.94 19.22 -7.12
CA ASP A 649 34.22 19.94 -7.14
C ASP A 649 33.97 21.46 -7.18
N PHE A 650 33.63 21.99 -6.00
CA PHE A 650 33.12 23.35 -5.83
C PHE A 650 34.00 24.41 -6.52
N GLN A 651 35.32 24.34 -6.35
CA GLN A 651 36.25 25.35 -6.87
C GLN A 651 36.23 25.46 -8.39
N ASN A 652 36.06 24.33 -9.08
CA ASN A 652 36.05 24.28 -10.54
C ASN A 652 34.64 24.43 -11.13
N VAL A 653 33.59 24.08 -10.37
CA VAL A 653 32.19 24.19 -10.80
C VAL A 653 31.59 25.57 -10.56
N GLU A 654 31.97 26.25 -9.47
CA GLU A 654 31.48 27.60 -9.12
C GLU A 654 31.62 28.62 -10.28
N PRO A 655 32.72 28.64 -11.06
CA PRO A 655 32.83 29.58 -12.18
C PRO A 655 31.98 29.23 -13.40
N VAL A 656 31.37 28.04 -13.45
CA VAL A 656 30.53 27.55 -14.55
C VAL A 656 29.04 27.72 -14.23
N ALA A 657 28.65 27.47 -12.98
CA ALA A 657 27.28 27.55 -12.50
C ALA A 657 26.76 29.00 -12.41
N SER A 658 25.45 29.18 -12.48
CA SER A 658 24.80 30.46 -12.12
C SER A 658 24.57 30.58 -10.62
N ALA A 659 24.28 29.46 -9.96
CA ALA A 659 24.13 29.36 -8.51
C ALA A 659 24.60 28.00 -8.00
N ILE A 660 25.18 27.96 -6.80
CA ILE A 660 25.74 26.73 -6.21
C ILE A 660 25.57 26.71 -4.69
N THR A 661 25.25 25.55 -4.12
CA THR A 661 25.25 25.35 -2.65
C THR A 661 26.65 25.02 -2.13
N PRO A 662 27.11 25.64 -1.03
CA PRO A 662 28.38 25.29 -0.41
C PRO A 662 28.25 24.03 0.47
N VAL A 663 29.34 23.30 0.66
CA VAL A 663 29.44 22.23 1.66
C VAL A 663 30.68 22.48 2.55
N PRO A 664 30.52 22.64 3.88
CA PRO A 664 29.27 22.73 4.65
C PRO A 664 28.47 24.02 4.40
N GLY A 665 27.20 24.01 4.79
CA GLY A 665 26.37 25.22 4.89
C GLY A 665 25.29 25.37 3.82
N GLY A 666 25.20 24.45 2.87
CA GLY A 666 24.11 24.33 1.91
C GLY A 666 22.98 23.46 2.43
N VAL A 667 22.88 22.22 1.94
CA VAL A 667 21.72 21.35 2.18
C VAL A 667 21.60 20.84 3.62
N GLY A 668 22.71 20.52 4.30
CA GLY A 668 22.70 19.93 5.64
C GLY A 668 21.83 20.67 6.69
N PRO A 669 22.02 22.00 6.91
CA PRO A 669 21.17 22.79 7.81
C PRO A 669 19.68 22.79 7.47
N MET A 670 19.33 22.61 6.19
CA MET A 670 17.94 22.58 5.74
C MET A 670 17.24 21.29 6.13
N THR A 671 17.94 20.16 6.11
CA THR A 671 17.37 18.87 6.54
C THR A 671 16.80 18.97 7.96
N ILE A 672 17.54 19.59 8.89
CA ILE A 672 17.06 19.77 10.27
C ILE A 672 15.86 20.73 10.33
N ALA A 673 15.89 21.84 9.57
CA ALA A 673 14.78 22.79 9.54
C ALA A 673 13.48 22.15 9.00
N MET A 674 13.58 21.30 7.97
CA MET A 674 12.42 20.60 7.41
C MET A 674 11.86 19.55 8.37
N LEU A 675 12.71 18.85 9.12
CA LEU A 675 12.27 17.94 10.17
C LEU A 675 11.41 18.65 11.22
N MET A 676 11.79 19.87 11.61
CA MET A 676 10.99 20.69 12.52
C MET A 676 9.64 21.05 11.91
N LYS A 677 9.60 21.47 10.64
CA LYS A 677 8.34 21.77 9.93
C LYS A 677 7.43 20.55 9.84
N ASN A 678 7.97 19.38 9.52
CA ASN A 678 7.19 18.15 9.49
C ASN A 678 6.65 17.77 10.87
N THR A 679 7.43 17.96 11.93
CA THR A 679 6.97 17.75 13.32
C THR A 679 5.81 18.66 13.69
N ILE A 680 5.89 19.95 13.32
CA ILE A 680 4.80 20.92 13.52
C ILE A 680 3.56 20.50 12.71
N ARG A 681 3.75 20.07 11.46
CA ARG A 681 2.65 19.58 10.62
C ARG A 681 2.00 18.33 11.20
N ALA A 682 2.79 17.41 11.75
CA ALA A 682 2.31 16.20 12.39
C ALA A 682 1.47 16.55 13.63
N ALA A 683 1.94 17.48 14.46
CA ALA A 683 1.17 17.97 15.60
C ALA A 683 -0.17 18.60 15.19
N LYS A 684 -0.20 19.40 14.12
CA LYS A 684 -1.45 19.96 13.57
C LYS A 684 -2.41 18.87 13.12
N LEU A 685 -1.98 17.95 12.26
CA LEU A 685 -2.80 16.87 11.72
C LEU A 685 -3.39 15.95 12.80
N GLN A 686 -2.60 15.65 13.83
CA GLN A 686 -3.03 14.80 14.94
C GLN A 686 -4.05 15.49 15.86
N ASN A 687 -4.14 16.82 15.82
CA ASN A 687 -5.09 17.61 16.62
C ASN A 687 -6.25 18.22 15.81
N GLU A 688 -6.18 18.24 14.47
CA GLU A 688 -7.28 18.68 13.57
C GLU A 688 -8.50 17.74 13.61
N LYS A 689 -8.35 16.50 14.10
CA LYS A 689 -9.43 15.50 14.22
C LYS A 689 -10.14 15.49 15.60
N ARG A 690 -9.97 16.54 16.41
CA ARG A 690 -10.60 16.67 17.74
C ARG A 690 -11.78 17.62 17.76
#